data_AF-A0A1B7SG18-F1
#
_entry.id   AF-A0A1B7SG18-F1
#
_cell.length_a   1.000
_cell.length_b   1.000
_cell.length_c   1.000
_cell.angle_alpha   90.00
_cell.angle_beta   90.00
_cell.angle_gamma   90.00
#
_symmetry.space_group_name_H-M   'P 1'
#
loop_
_entity.id
_entity.type
_entity.pdbx_description
1 polymer ?
#
loop_
_entity_poly.entity_id
_entity_poly.type
_entity_poly.pdbx_seq_one_letter_code
_entity_poly.pdbx_strand_id
1 'polypeptide(L)'
;MPIQGASGVIDYEAELKSIKSNGMDKTHGKENDISYKTEDLQEVEIQFGELVLDKNEFKTNRDIVNKIVDSSDDPTMQVWTVRSVFIGGGLAIFGGVLQCMFYFKPQTILVSGVFLMLIAHVFGELWYKFVPSKGWLRYINPGPWNKKELTFATIMAGSASSCALAIEVLAVQKLWYNSSINAGIGIFITFSSQLIGYSLVGLGLKKALLYPSEMFYPNSIPLVTTIHALHNNKEKTKKQLKVFYWCFLAMFLYEIIPEWIFPWLIGISIPCLAAPKSSVVSRIFGGTNGNEGLGLLSFCFDWNYIASTSSPLTIPLTATVNNLIGYFLCIIVFCGVYYGNVWKSKNFPFLSQSLFYEDSAPGSYHVYNQTAILTDNVLDEDKLAENGIPYMTGTYAVYLIATNLSVGATITHMLLFNRKELAPAFYWFTELKNYLRNIKSVFTLETLKFWKNFDKDPRLNSDGVLPDVYNDAHMRAMLRYKEVPTWWYAVTFILSFIVALVCLYEAESGLPWYMLIFAMVLSYPLTLFLGGLVAIFGFGGTQMQTVVQMIGGFSMPKPSPLANMYFTLFGYNSVGQAFALLNDLQLGYYVKLPPRDTFAAQMIGTVIGAIFNYIMMNSIVDSQFDLLKDIEATSVIWSGQNVQQYNTQGIAWGALAKEMFTIGKTYYMVPLALVVGLGLPLPFYLGHRLRPTWGFDNVKTPLLVWYIGWLCVGVNSSITTFFIAAFISQFYLRKYKPVYFQKYNYIVAAALIGGCQVAIFILSFTIFGAGGPNTTHNFPRWWGNLNGATGINENFDHCLFTNKG
;
A
#
# COMPACT_ATOMS: atom_id res chain seq x y z
N MET A 1 29.17 -37.38 37.13
CA MET A 1 28.62 -36.98 38.44
C MET A 1 28.36 -35.48 38.39
N PRO A 2 27.11 -35.01 38.20
CA PRO A 2 26.84 -33.59 38.11
C PRO A 2 26.37 -33.01 39.46
N ILE A 3 26.87 -31.82 39.71
CA ILE A 3 26.72 -30.97 40.89
C ILE A 3 25.40 -30.19 40.77
N GLN A 4 24.68 -30.05 41.89
CA GLN A 4 23.45 -29.28 42.05
C GLN A 4 23.68 -27.77 41.81
N GLY A 5 22.75 -27.12 41.11
CA GLY A 5 22.65 -25.66 40.97
C GLY A 5 21.19 -25.23 41.11
N ALA A 6 20.93 -24.34 42.07
CA ALA A 6 19.61 -23.95 42.56
C ALA A 6 18.72 -23.28 41.49
N SER A 7 17.45 -23.66 41.47
CA SER A 7 16.38 -23.01 40.72
C SER A 7 15.64 -22.04 41.64
N GLY A 8 15.83 -20.74 41.41
CA GLY A 8 15.02 -19.68 42.01
C GLY A 8 13.90 -19.28 41.06
N VAL A 9 12.71 -19.84 41.26
CA VAL A 9 11.47 -19.37 40.62
C VAL A 9 10.86 -18.32 41.54
N ILE A 10 10.71 -17.08 41.06
CA ILE A 10 10.01 -16.01 41.78
C ILE A 10 8.52 -16.16 41.47
N ASP A 11 7.73 -16.43 42.51
CA ASP A 11 6.27 -16.50 42.49
C ASP A 11 5.68 -15.09 42.60
N TYR A 12 5.21 -14.56 41.46
CA TYR A 12 4.63 -13.21 41.34
C TYR A 12 3.34 -13.01 42.16
N GLU A 13 2.63 -14.07 42.57
CA GLU A 13 1.42 -13.93 43.41
C GLU A 13 1.75 -13.66 44.88
N ALA A 14 2.93 -14.08 45.37
CA ALA A 14 3.35 -13.87 46.75
C ALA A 14 3.75 -12.41 47.03
N GLU A 15 4.37 -11.74 46.06
CA GLU A 15 4.81 -10.33 46.17
C GLU A 15 3.62 -9.35 46.06
N LEU A 16 2.58 -9.70 45.28
CA LEU A 16 1.33 -8.93 45.21
C LEU A 16 0.51 -8.99 46.51
N LYS A 17 0.66 -10.05 47.32
CA LYS A 17 0.01 -10.18 48.63
C LYS A 17 0.74 -9.39 49.72
N SER A 18 2.06 -9.27 49.67
CA SER A 18 2.82 -8.50 50.66
C SER A 18 2.64 -6.99 50.50
N ILE A 19 2.45 -6.50 49.26
CA ILE A 19 2.15 -5.09 48.99
C ILE A 19 0.75 -4.70 49.48
N LYS A 20 -0.22 -5.62 49.47
CA LYS A 20 -1.59 -5.36 49.95
C LYS A 20 -1.73 -5.39 51.48
N SER A 21 -0.85 -6.06 52.22
CA SER A 21 -0.97 -6.12 53.69
C SER A 21 -0.43 -4.90 54.42
N ASN A 22 0.47 -4.12 53.79
CA ASN A 22 1.18 -3.02 54.46
C ASN A 22 0.54 -1.64 54.26
N GLY A 23 -0.65 -1.56 53.66
CA GLY A 23 -1.31 -0.30 53.27
C GLY A 23 -2.62 0.03 54.00
N MET A 24 -2.90 -0.57 55.16
CA MET A 24 -4.07 -0.20 55.98
C MET A 24 -3.63 0.31 57.35
N ASP A 25 -3.43 1.62 57.45
CA ASP A 25 -3.70 2.31 58.71
C ASP A 25 -4.48 3.61 58.45
N LYS A 26 -5.48 3.84 59.30
CA LYS A 26 -6.54 4.84 59.13
C LYS A 26 -6.09 6.20 59.68
N THR A 27 -6.42 7.31 59.00
CA THR A 27 -6.87 8.56 59.64
C THR A 27 -7.45 9.55 58.62
N HIS A 28 -8.35 10.40 59.11
CA HIS A 28 -9.39 11.16 58.40
C HIS A 28 -8.95 12.41 57.62
N GLY A 29 -9.66 12.66 56.50
CA GLY A 29 -10.35 13.94 56.19
C GLY A 29 -9.55 15.14 55.65
N LYS A 30 -9.62 15.36 54.33
CA LYS A 30 -10.07 16.60 53.62
C LYS A 30 -9.63 16.61 52.15
N GLU A 31 -10.45 17.28 51.35
CA GLU A 31 -10.47 17.47 49.88
C GLU A 31 -9.16 17.31 49.09
N ASN A 32 -9.25 16.50 48.03
CA ASN A 32 -8.19 16.10 47.13
C ASN A 32 -7.92 17.14 46.03
N ASP A 33 -6.83 17.90 46.18
CA ASP A 33 -6.02 18.38 45.06
C ASP A 33 -4.96 17.29 44.75
N ILE A 34 -5.14 16.48 43.70
CA ILE A 34 -4.11 15.52 43.27
C ILE A 34 -3.28 16.17 42.17
N SER A 35 -2.29 16.93 42.62
CA SER A 35 -1.04 17.18 41.90
C SER A 35 -0.37 15.84 41.62
N TYR A 36 -0.22 15.47 40.33
CA TYR A 36 0.65 14.37 39.92
C TYR A 36 2.09 14.69 40.35
N LYS A 37 2.57 14.08 41.44
CA LYS A 37 3.97 14.13 41.84
C LYS A 37 4.80 13.31 40.85
N THR A 38 5.55 14.03 40.03
CA THR A 38 6.50 13.57 39.03
C THR A 38 7.85 13.17 39.65
N GLU A 39 7.88 12.40 40.74
CA GLU A 39 9.13 12.17 41.48
C GLU A 39 9.55 10.71 41.73
N ASP A 40 8.78 9.70 41.30
CA ASP A 40 9.20 8.28 41.39
C ASP A 40 9.25 7.57 40.02
N LEU A 41 9.63 8.29 38.97
CA LEU A 41 10.15 7.68 37.73
C LEU A 41 11.67 7.71 37.80
N GLN A 42 12.24 6.91 38.71
CA GLN A 42 13.62 6.49 38.54
C GLN A 42 13.73 5.87 37.15
N GLU A 43 14.63 6.42 36.34
CA GLU A 43 15.10 5.83 35.10
C GLU A 43 15.43 4.37 35.40
N VAL A 44 14.53 3.45 35.03
CA VAL A 44 14.93 2.08 34.76
C VAL A 44 15.69 2.17 33.45
N GLU A 45 16.94 2.61 33.57
CA GLU A 45 17.96 2.45 32.56
C GLU A 45 18.05 0.95 32.34
N ILE A 46 17.38 0.46 31.28
CA ILE A 46 17.55 -0.92 30.83
C ILE A 46 18.99 -1.00 30.37
N GLN A 47 19.87 -1.37 31.30
CA GLN A 47 21.17 -1.91 31.00
C GLN A 47 20.92 -3.14 30.12
N PHE A 48 21.00 -2.97 28.81
CA PHE A 48 21.33 -4.07 27.91
C PHE A 48 22.80 -4.45 28.14
N GLY A 49 23.15 -4.84 29.37
CA GLY A 49 24.17 -5.86 29.57
C GLY A 49 23.69 -7.08 28.80
N GLU A 50 24.59 -7.74 28.07
CA GLU A 50 24.35 -8.89 27.18
C GLU A 50 22.90 -9.32 27.16
N LEU A 51 22.14 -8.89 26.12
CA LEU A 51 20.76 -9.32 25.89
C LEU A 51 20.63 -10.75 26.43
N VAL A 52 19.92 -10.92 27.54
CA VAL A 52 19.48 -12.25 27.95
C VAL A 52 18.47 -12.61 26.87
N LEU A 53 19.01 -13.20 25.80
CA LEU A 53 18.36 -13.51 24.54
C LEU A 53 17.40 -14.65 24.85
N ASP A 54 16.24 -14.28 25.36
CA ASP A 54 15.21 -15.22 25.70
C ASP A 54 14.76 -15.94 24.42
N LYS A 55 14.85 -17.27 24.44
CA LYS A 55 14.46 -18.18 23.35
C LYS A 55 12.96 -18.16 23.07
N ASN A 56 12.19 -17.29 23.75
CA ASN A 56 10.77 -17.13 23.53
C ASN A 56 10.47 -16.73 22.08
N GLU A 57 9.94 -17.72 21.35
CA GLU A 57 9.40 -17.61 19.99
C GLU A 57 8.48 -16.39 19.86
N PHE A 58 8.54 -15.73 18.70
CA PHE A 58 7.63 -14.63 18.37
C PHE A 58 6.19 -15.16 18.23
N LYS A 59 5.43 -15.15 19.32
CA LYS A 59 4.06 -15.69 19.38
C LYS A 59 3.03 -14.69 18.85
N THR A 60 3.21 -13.39 19.11
CA THR A 60 2.29 -12.34 18.67
C THR A 60 2.98 -11.24 17.86
N ASN A 61 2.21 -10.47 17.10
CA ASN A 61 2.71 -9.31 16.35
C ASN A 61 3.26 -8.23 17.30
N ARG A 62 2.59 -8.05 18.44
CA ARG A 62 3.01 -7.17 19.53
C ARG A 62 4.41 -7.50 20.06
N ASP A 63 4.75 -8.78 20.20
CA ASP A 63 6.08 -9.20 20.68
C ASP A 63 7.19 -8.85 19.69
N ILE A 64 6.89 -8.91 18.38
CA ILE A 64 7.84 -8.52 17.32
C ILE A 64 8.17 -7.04 17.47
N VAL A 65 7.15 -6.19 17.58
CA VAL A 65 7.32 -4.75 17.70
C VAL A 65 8.11 -4.38 18.95
N ASN A 66 7.70 -4.86 20.13
CA ASN A 66 8.35 -4.52 21.39
C ASN A 66 9.82 -4.95 21.46
N LYS A 67 10.21 -6.00 20.73
CA LYS A 67 11.60 -6.49 20.68
C LYS A 67 12.46 -5.78 19.64
N ILE A 68 11.86 -5.17 18.62
CA ILE A 68 12.57 -4.60 17.46
C ILE A 68 12.58 -3.08 17.50
N VAL A 69 11.47 -2.46 17.92
CA VAL A 69 11.28 -1.01 17.95
C VAL A 69 11.60 -0.50 19.35
N ASP A 70 12.56 0.41 19.42
CA ASP A 70 12.92 1.08 20.68
C ASP A 70 11.73 1.87 21.24
N SER A 71 11.43 1.68 22.53
CA SER A 71 10.35 2.37 23.24
C SER A 71 10.77 3.73 23.80
N SER A 72 12.06 4.06 23.79
CA SER A 72 12.58 5.32 24.36
C SER A 72 12.18 6.56 23.56
N ASP A 73 11.83 7.64 24.28
CA ASP A 73 11.44 8.91 23.69
C ASP A 73 11.86 10.11 24.56
N ASP A 74 12.29 11.16 23.86
CA ASP A 74 12.65 12.46 24.41
C ASP A 74 11.69 13.53 23.85
N PRO A 75 10.75 14.04 24.67
CA PRO A 75 9.79 15.06 24.26
C PRO A 75 10.38 16.42 23.91
N THR A 76 11.63 16.69 24.29
CA THR A 76 12.27 18.00 24.05
C THR A 76 12.86 18.13 22.64
N MET A 77 13.01 17.02 21.92
CA MET A 77 13.50 17.00 20.54
C MET A 77 12.58 17.80 19.61
N GLN A 78 13.17 18.72 18.87
CA GLN A 78 12.45 19.55 17.91
C GLN A 78 11.99 18.75 16.69
N VAL A 79 10.81 19.08 16.18
CA VAL A 79 10.21 18.45 15.00
C VAL A 79 10.17 19.42 13.83
N TRP A 80 9.59 20.59 14.09
CA TRP A 80 9.46 21.68 13.15
C TRP A 80 10.72 22.53 13.13
N THR A 81 11.50 22.37 12.07
CA THR A 81 12.65 23.22 11.78
C THR A 81 12.61 23.62 10.32
N VAL A 82 13.27 24.73 9.97
CA VAL A 82 13.33 25.19 8.58
C VAL A 82 13.91 24.11 7.68
N ARG A 83 14.94 23.40 8.17
CA ARG A 83 15.56 22.28 7.44
C ARG A 83 14.63 21.08 7.26
N SER A 84 13.82 20.69 8.26
CA SER A 84 12.93 19.53 8.12
C SER A 84 11.81 19.79 7.10
N VAL A 85 11.26 21.01 7.09
CA VAL A 85 10.24 21.44 6.10
C VAL A 85 10.85 21.60 4.71
N PHE A 86 12.03 22.21 4.58
CA PHE A 86 12.66 22.45 3.28
C PHE A 86 13.12 21.14 2.62
N ILE A 87 13.78 20.26 3.38
CA ILE A 87 14.22 18.94 2.89
C ILE A 87 13.00 18.07 2.57
N GLY A 88 12.02 18.02 3.47
CA GLY A 88 10.79 17.26 3.25
C GLY A 88 10.01 17.75 2.02
N GLY A 89 9.83 19.06 1.87
CA GLY A 89 9.13 19.66 0.74
C GLY A 89 9.86 19.46 -0.58
N GLY A 90 11.18 19.63 -0.61
CA GLY A 90 12.00 19.36 -1.80
C GLY A 90 11.93 17.89 -2.21
N LEU A 91 11.98 16.96 -1.25
CA LEU A 91 11.84 15.53 -1.52
C LEU A 91 10.41 15.13 -1.88
N ALA A 92 9.40 15.84 -1.40
CA ALA A 92 8.01 15.67 -1.82
C ALA A 92 7.82 16.02 -3.30
N ILE A 93 8.41 17.15 -3.75
CA ILE A 93 8.43 17.52 -5.17
C ILE A 93 9.14 16.45 -5.99
N PHE A 94 10.37 16.08 -5.56
CA PHE A 94 11.19 15.09 -6.25
C PHE A 94 10.48 13.74 -6.35
N GLY A 95 9.97 13.21 -5.24
CA GLY A 95 9.28 11.93 -5.18
C GLY A 95 7.98 11.91 -6.00
N GLY A 96 7.17 12.98 -5.93
CA GLY A 96 5.92 13.10 -6.68
C GLY A 96 6.15 13.15 -8.20
N VAL A 97 7.07 14.02 -8.66
CA VAL A 97 7.43 14.10 -10.08
C VAL A 97 7.98 12.77 -10.58
N LEU A 98 8.92 12.18 -9.86
CA LEU A 98 9.54 10.91 -10.24
C LEU A 98 8.52 9.77 -10.34
N GLN A 99 7.64 9.64 -9.35
CA GLN A 99 6.60 8.62 -9.35
C GLN A 99 5.58 8.82 -10.46
N CYS A 100 5.17 10.08 -10.72
CA CYS A 100 4.27 10.40 -11.82
C CYS A 100 4.92 10.09 -13.18
N MET A 101 6.22 10.32 -13.35
CA MET A 101 6.94 9.93 -14.58
C MET A 101 6.98 8.42 -14.76
N PHE A 102 7.33 7.64 -13.72
CA PHE A 102 7.37 6.18 -13.78
C PHE A 102 6.00 5.54 -14.04
N TYR A 103 4.91 6.25 -13.71
CA TYR A 103 3.57 5.78 -14.00
C TYR A 103 3.27 5.68 -15.51
N PHE A 104 3.78 6.61 -16.31
CA PHE A 104 3.62 6.63 -17.78
C PHE A 104 4.74 5.86 -18.50
N LYS A 105 5.52 5.04 -17.79
CA LYS A 105 6.53 4.16 -18.36
C LYS A 105 6.00 2.72 -18.50
N PRO A 106 6.59 1.90 -19.40
CA PRO A 106 6.22 0.49 -19.54
C PRO A 106 6.34 -0.32 -18.23
N GLN A 107 7.28 0.06 -17.36
CA GLN A 107 7.46 -0.54 -16.04
C GLN A 107 7.30 0.53 -14.97
N THR A 108 6.32 0.34 -14.10
CA THR A 108 6.06 1.26 -12.99
C THR A 108 6.93 0.89 -11.79
N ILE A 109 7.88 1.76 -11.47
CA ILE A 109 8.75 1.62 -10.32
C ILE A 109 8.18 2.46 -9.17
N LEU A 110 8.08 1.86 -7.98
CA LEU A 110 7.63 2.56 -6.78
C LEU A 110 8.80 3.23 -6.07
N VAL A 111 8.69 4.53 -5.84
CA VAL A 111 9.68 5.28 -5.07
C VAL A 111 9.60 4.86 -3.61
N SER A 112 10.64 4.17 -3.12
CA SER A 112 10.67 3.68 -1.75
C SER A 112 10.81 4.79 -0.70
N GLY A 113 10.04 4.72 0.37
CA GLY A 113 10.19 5.62 1.53
C GLY A 113 11.57 5.51 2.20
N VAL A 114 12.24 4.35 2.12
CA VAL A 114 13.61 4.19 2.62
C VAL A 114 14.59 5.02 1.81
N PHE A 115 14.43 5.06 0.48
CA PHE A 115 15.28 5.86 -0.41
C PHE A 115 15.15 7.35 -0.09
N LEU A 116 13.92 7.86 0.01
CA LEU A 116 13.65 9.26 0.38
C LEU A 116 14.19 9.60 1.78
N MET A 117 14.04 8.70 2.74
CA MET A 117 14.57 8.88 4.10
C MET A 117 16.10 8.93 4.14
N LEU A 118 16.80 8.10 3.37
CA LEU A 118 18.27 8.16 3.31
C LEU A 118 18.76 9.48 2.71
N ILE A 119 18.12 9.95 1.64
CA ILE A 119 18.43 11.26 1.07
C ILE A 119 18.16 12.37 2.10
N ALA A 120 17.01 12.33 2.77
CA ALA A 120 16.67 13.29 3.82
C ALA A 120 17.70 13.31 4.95
N HIS A 121 18.21 12.13 5.36
CA HIS A 121 19.24 12.01 6.37
C HIS A 121 20.57 12.61 5.92
N VAL A 122 21.01 12.31 4.70
CA VAL A 122 22.26 12.86 4.13
C VAL A 122 22.17 14.39 4.07
N PHE A 123 21.11 14.95 3.49
CA PHE A 123 20.95 16.40 3.42
C PHE A 123 20.79 17.05 4.79
N GLY A 124 20.11 16.41 5.74
CA GLY A 124 19.96 16.90 7.11
C GLY A 124 21.31 16.99 7.85
N GLU A 125 22.14 15.96 7.73
CA GLU A 125 23.50 15.93 8.29
C GLU A 125 24.44 16.94 7.62
N LEU A 126 24.36 17.09 6.29
CA LEU A 126 25.12 18.11 5.56
C LEU A 126 24.68 19.52 5.99
N TRP A 127 23.38 19.77 6.11
CA TRP A 127 22.84 21.05 6.57
C TRP A 127 23.33 21.39 7.97
N TYR A 128 23.31 20.42 8.89
CA TYR A 128 23.84 20.61 10.25
C TYR A 128 25.33 20.98 10.25
N LYS A 129 26.14 20.37 9.39
CA LYS A 129 27.60 20.60 9.33
C LYS A 129 27.98 21.90 8.62
N PHE A 130 27.27 22.27 7.56
CA PHE A 130 27.65 23.41 6.72
C PHE A 130 26.96 24.72 7.09
N VAL A 131 25.75 24.68 7.64
CA VAL A 131 25.03 25.91 8.02
C VAL A 131 25.43 26.33 9.44
N PRO A 132 25.93 27.55 9.66
CA PRO A 132 26.31 28.01 11.00
C PRO A 132 25.12 28.03 11.97
N SER A 133 25.33 27.64 13.23
CA SER A 133 24.31 27.65 14.29
C SER A 133 24.35 28.90 15.19
N LYS A 134 25.13 29.92 14.83
CA LYS A 134 25.35 31.14 15.63
C LYS A 134 24.52 32.34 15.12
N GLY A 135 24.11 33.21 16.03
CA GLY A 135 23.32 34.40 15.72
C GLY A 135 21.89 34.06 15.25
N TRP A 136 21.36 34.82 14.30
CA TRP A 136 20.02 34.58 13.73
C TRP A 136 19.91 33.25 12.98
N LEU A 137 21.02 32.70 12.47
CA LEU A 137 21.07 31.41 11.80
C LEU A 137 20.77 30.22 12.73
N ARG A 138 20.76 30.43 14.06
CA ARG A 138 20.28 29.45 15.04
C ARG A 138 18.83 29.02 14.79
N TYR A 139 17.99 29.86 14.19
CA TYR A 139 16.62 29.47 13.85
C TYR A 139 16.56 28.55 12.60
N ILE A 140 17.56 28.62 11.72
CA ILE A 140 17.67 27.78 10.52
C ILE A 140 18.41 26.47 10.83
N ASN A 141 19.41 26.52 11.70
CA ASN A 141 20.13 25.37 12.22
C ASN A 141 20.12 25.36 13.76
N PRO A 142 19.04 24.84 14.37
CA PRO A 142 18.84 24.95 15.82
C PRO A 142 19.69 24.00 16.66
N GLY A 143 20.20 22.92 16.08
CA GLY A 143 21.00 21.93 16.79
C GLY A 143 21.34 20.71 15.93
N PRO A 144 21.85 19.62 16.53
CA PRO A 144 22.11 18.37 15.82
C PRO A 144 20.88 17.83 15.08
N TRP A 145 21.09 17.17 13.94
CA TRP A 145 20.00 16.51 13.21
C TRP A 145 19.43 15.36 14.03
N ASN A 146 18.12 15.35 14.23
CA ASN A 146 17.47 14.39 15.13
C ASN A 146 16.48 13.46 14.42
N LYS A 147 16.09 12.36 15.10
CA LYS A 147 15.19 11.34 14.55
C LYS A 147 13.80 11.87 14.19
N LYS A 148 13.28 12.87 14.91
CA LYS A 148 11.95 13.42 14.68
C LYS A 148 11.92 14.35 13.47
N GLU A 149 12.96 15.16 13.28
CA GLU A 149 13.11 15.97 12.06
C GLU A 149 13.23 15.10 10.81
N LEU A 150 14.02 14.03 10.88
CA LEU A 150 14.12 13.06 9.79
C LEU A 150 12.77 12.41 9.50
N THR A 151 12.06 11.96 10.53
CA THR A 151 10.76 11.31 10.37
C THR A 151 9.73 12.28 9.78
N PHE A 152 9.71 13.53 10.24
CA PHE A 152 8.83 14.57 9.70
C PHE A 152 9.10 14.83 8.21
N ALA A 153 10.36 15.00 7.81
CA ALA A 153 10.74 15.17 6.41
C ALA A 153 10.41 13.93 5.56
N THR A 154 10.60 12.74 6.12
CA THR A 154 10.32 11.47 5.44
C THR A 154 8.82 11.28 5.19
N ILE A 155 7.97 11.58 6.18
CA ILE A 155 6.52 11.49 6.03
C ILE A 155 6.04 12.49 4.98
N MET A 156 6.51 13.75 5.05
CA MET A 156 6.17 14.77 4.06
C MET A 156 6.55 14.33 2.63
N ALA A 157 7.73 13.75 2.45
CA ALA A 157 8.17 13.23 1.15
C ALA A 157 7.34 12.01 0.71
N GLY A 158 7.08 11.08 1.62
CA GLY A 158 6.32 9.86 1.37
C GLY A 158 4.86 10.11 0.98
N SER A 159 4.20 11.11 1.59
CA SER A 159 2.83 11.47 1.24
C SER A 159 2.68 12.04 -0.18
N ALA A 160 3.76 12.54 -0.78
CA ALA A 160 3.77 13.04 -2.16
C ALA A 160 4.28 12.01 -3.18
N SER A 161 5.05 11.01 -2.75
CA SER A 161 5.74 10.06 -3.64
C SER A 161 4.84 8.95 -4.21
N SER A 162 3.55 9.24 -4.37
CA SER A 162 2.57 8.38 -5.07
C SER A 162 1.93 9.18 -6.21
N CYS A 163 1.78 8.58 -7.38
CA CYS A 163 1.00 9.20 -8.45
C CYS A 163 -0.48 9.13 -8.06
N ALA A 164 -1.15 10.27 -7.92
CA ALA A 164 -2.52 10.31 -7.43
C ALA A 164 -3.49 9.73 -8.48
N LEU A 165 -4.43 8.87 -8.07
CA LEU A 165 -5.40 8.25 -8.99
C LEU A 165 -6.23 9.27 -9.78
N ALA A 166 -6.46 10.47 -9.23
CA ALA A 166 -7.13 11.57 -9.93
C ALA A 166 -6.45 11.91 -11.27
N ILE A 167 -5.13 11.76 -11.31
CA ILE A 167 -4.31 12.01 -12.50
C ILE A 167 -4.63 11.03 -13.61
N GLU A 168 -4.92 9.78 -13.28
CA GLU A 168 -5.35 8.76 -14.24
C GLU A 168 -6.67 9.16 -14.90
N VAL A 169 -7.65 9.59 -14.09
CA VAL A 169 -8.96 10.06 -14.58
C VAL A 169 -8.80 11.28 -15.49
N LEU A 170 -7.99 12.26 -15.08
CA LEU A 170 -7.73 13.47 -15.86
C LEU A 170 -6.98 13.17 -17.17
N ALA A 171 -6.01 12.26 -17.13
CA ALA A 171 -5.29 11.81 -18.32
C ALA A 171 -6.23 11.10 -19.30
N VAL A 172 -7.10 10.20 -18.81
CA VAL A 172 -8.11 9.53 -19.64
C VAL A 172 -9.09 10.52 -20.24
N GLN A 173 -9.59 11.48 -19.45
CA GLN A 173 -10.50 12.54 -19.92
C GLN A 173 -9.89 13.37 -21.05
N LYS A 174 -8.60 13.69 -20.94
CA LYS A 174 -7.87 14.44 -21.98
C LYS A 174 -7.59 13.60 -23.22
N LEU A 175 -7.25 12.33 -23.06
CA LEU A 175 -6.91 11.43 -24.16
C LEU A 175 -8.16 10.98 -24.95
N TRP A 176 -9.17 10.39 -24.31
CA TRP A 176 -10.31 9.77 -25.00
C TRP A 176 -11.54 10.66 -25.11
N TYR A 177 -11.72 11.62 -24.20
CA TYR A 177 -12.96 12.39 -24.09
C TYR A 177 -12.82 13.85 -24.56
N ASN A 178 -11.64 14.24 -25.06
CA ASN A 178 -11.31 15.55 -25.64
C ASN A 178 -11.79 16.76 -24.81
N SER A 179 -11.83 16.62 -23.48
CA SER A 179 -12.26 17.65 -22.54
C SER A 179 -11.04 18.13 -21.77
N SER A 180 -10.64 19.39 -22.02
CA SER A 180 -9.50 20.02 -21.35
C SER A 180 -9.98 20.75 -20.09
N ILE A 181 -9.68 20.17 -18.93
CA ILE A 181 -10.01 20.75 -17.63
C ILE A 181 -8.98 21.84 -17.27
N ASN A 182 -9.44 22.96 -16.70
CA ASN A 182 -8.58 24.01 -16.16
C ASN A 182 -7.63 23.46 -15.09
N ALA A 183 -6.37 23.90 -15.10
CA ALA A 183 -5.35 23.53 -14.11
C ALA A 183 -5.80 23.66 -12.66
N GLY A 184 -6.53 24.72 -12.31
CA GLY A 184 -7.07 24.91 -10.96
C GLY A 184 -7.99 23.76 -10.55
N ILE A 185 -8.93 23.38 -11.40
CA ILE A 185 -9.87 22.28 -11.16
C ILE A 185 -9.12 20.95 -11.04
N GLY A 186 -8.15 20.70 -11.93
CA GLY A 186 -7.31 19.50 -11.91
C GLY A 186 -6.50 19.34 -10.61
N ILE A 187 -5.96 20.43 -10.07
CA ILE A 187 -5.23 20.42 -8.79
C ILE A 187 -6.21 20.22 -7.62
N PHE A 188 -7.33 20.96 -7.60
CA PHE A 188 -8.31 20.88 -6.51
C PHE A 188 -9.02 19.51 -6.45
N ILE A 189 -9.29 18.87 -7.58
CA ILE A 189 -9.84 17.50 -7.59
C ILE A 189 -8.81 16.47 -7.12
N THR A 190 -7.55 16.65 -7.51
CA THR A 190 -6.45 15.78 -7.06
C THR A 190 -6.21 15.93 -5.56
N PHE A 191 -6.31 17.15 -5.02
CA PHE A 191 -6.16 17.41 -3.60
C PHE A 191 -7.35 16.92 -2.77
N SER A 192 -8.58 17.27 -3.18
CA SER A 192 -9.80 16.89 -2.45
C SER A 192 -9.98 15.37 -2.38
N SER A 193 -9.74 14.65 -3.48
CA SER A 193 -9.84 13.18 -3.53
C SER A 193 -8.86 12.47 -2.58
N GLN A 194 -7.72 13.09 -2.23
CA GLN A 194 -6.78 12.55 -1.25
C GLN A 194 -7.22 12.84 0.19
N LEU A 195 -7.66 14.07 0.45
CA LEU A 195 -8.09 14.51 1.78
C LEU A 195 -9.32 13.78 2.31
N ILE A 196 -10.22 13.32 1.43
CA ILE A 196 -11.38 12.53 1.84
C ILE A 196 -10.93 11.25 2.55
N GLY A 197 -9.96 10.52 1.99
CA GLY A 197 -9.37 9.34 2.62
C GLY A 197 -8.78 9.63 3.99
N TYR A 198 -8.07 10.76 4.13
CA TYR A 198 -7.47 11.16 5.40
C TYR A 198 -8.51 11.43 6.47
N SER A 199 -9.61 12.05 6.05
CA SER A 199 -10.70 12.41 6.94
C SER A 199 -11.43 11.18 7.48
N LEU A 200 -11.64 10.13 6.66
CA LEU A 200 -12.26 8.87 7.09
C LEU A 200 -11.48 8.22 8.24
N VAL A 201 -10.15 8.24 8.16
CA VAL A 201 -9.28 7.69 9.21
C VAL A 201 -9.48 8.44 10.52
N GLY A 202 -9.39 9.77 10.47
CA GLY A 202 -9.44 10.60 11.66
C GLY A 202 -10.81 10.72 12.32
N LEU A 203 -11.89 10.52 11.55
CA LEU A 203 -13.27 10.52 12.05
C LEU A 203 -13.65 9.24 12.83
N GLY A 204 -12.85 8.16 12.77
CA GLY A 204 -13.11 7.01 13.64
C GLY A 204 -12.20 5.79 13.45
N LEU A 205 -11.58 5.60 12.27
CA LEU A 205 -10.83 4.37 12.00
C LEU A 205 -9.52 4.27 12.79
N LYS A 206 -8.95 5.37 13.29
CA LYS A 206 -7.75 5.33 14.18
C LYS A 206 -7.94 4.37 15.37
N LYS A 207 -9.13 4.35 15.98
CA LYS A 207 -9.44 3.51 17.14
C LYS A 207 -9.40 2.01 16.85
N ALA A 208 -9.59 1.61 15.59
CA ALA A 208 -9.64 0.22 15.18
C ALA A 208 -8.41 -0.23 14.39
N LEU A 209 -7.76 0.69 13.67
CA LEU A 209 -6.67 0.35 12.75
C LEU A 209 -5.28 0.81 13.24
N LEU A 210 -5.22 1.83 14.09
CA LEU A 210 -3.95 2.41 14.55
C LEU A 210 -3.68 2.08 16.03
N TYR A 211 -4.65 2.29 16.91
CA TYR A 211 -4.45 2.16 18.37
C TYR A 211 -4.31 0.71 18.89
N PRO A 212 -4.95 -0.33 18.31
CA PRO A 212 -4.75 -1.69 18.78
C PRO A 212 -3.32 -2.19 18.60
N SER A 213 -2.75 -2.78 19.65
CA SER A 213 -1.36 -3.27 19.67
C SER A 213 -1.05 -4.42 18.70
N GLU A 214 -2.08 -5.10 18.17
CA GLU A 214 -1.93 -6.15 17.14
C GLU A 214 -1.78 -5.60 15.72
N MET A 215 -2.15 -4.34 15.48
CA MET A 215 -2.00 -3.64 14.20
C MET A 215 -0.59 -3.11 14.08
N PHE A 216 0.30 -3.83 13.39
CA PHE A 216 1.73 -3.53 13.45
C PHE A 216 2.39 -3.03 12.16
N TYR A 217 1.69 -3.10 11.02
CA TYR A 217 2.15 -2.58 9.72
C TYR A 217 3.55 -3.07 9.31
N PRO A 218 3.70 -4.32 8.84
CA PRO A 218 4.99 -4.90 8.47
C PRO A 218 5.85 -4.04 7.54
N ASN A 219 5.21 -3.33 6.59
CA ASN A 219 5.89 -2.52 5.58
C ASN A 219 6.58 -1.27 6.15
N SER A 220 6.14 -0.78 7.31
CA SER A 220 6.72 0.39 7.98
C SER A 220 7.93 0.04 8.85
N ILE A 221 8.06 -1.23 9.25
CA ILE A 221 9.11 -1.70 10.18
C ILE A 221 10.53 -1.46 9.64
N PRO A 222 10.88 -1.79 8.37
CA PRO A 222 12.21 -1.48 7.83
C PRO A 222 12.56 0.00 7.99
N LEU A 223 11.64 0.89 7.65
CA LEU A 223 11.84 2.33 7.73
C LEU A 223 12.10 2.80 9.17
N VAL A 224 11.27 2.36 10.13
CA VAL A 224 11.43 2.63 11.56
C VAL A 224 12.78 2.14 12.07
N THR A 225 13.12 0.88 11.77
CA THR A 225 14.36 0.27 12.25
C THR A 225 15.59 0.99 11.73
N THR A 226 15.56 1.48 10.48
CA THR A 226 16.66 2.28 9.92
C THR A 226 16.75 3.66 10.56
N ILE A 227 15.63 4.36 10.79
CA ILE A 227 15.64 5.68 11.48
C ILE A 227 16.24 5.54 12.89
N HIS A 228 15.80 4.53 13.63
CA HIS A 228 16.35 4.21 14.95
C HIS A 228 17.82 3.85 14.85
N ALA A 229 18.22 3.06 13.85
CA ALA A 229 19.61 2.68 13.68
C ALA A 229 20.52 3.90 13.41
N LEU A 230 20.05 4.88 12.65
CA LEU A 230 20.81 6.08 12.31
C LEU A 230 20.99 7.04 13.48
N HIS A 231 20.02 7.13 14.41
CA HIS A 231 20.00 8.17 15.45
C HIS A 231 20.14 7.65 16.89
N ASN A 232 19.91 6.37 17.16
CA ASN A 232 20.13 5.79 18.49
C ASN A 232 21.63 5.64 18.79
N ASN A 233 21.97 5.49 20.07
CA ASN A 233 23.34 5.46 20.59
C ASN A 233 24.33 4.70 19.70
N LYS A 234 25.31 5.44 19.14
CA LYS A 234 26.22 4.98 18.08
C LYS A 234 26.98 3.70 18.44
N GLU A 235 27.26 3.45 19.71
CA GLU A 235 27.94 2.22 20.16
C GLU A 235 27.06 0.97 20.03
N LYS A 236 25.77 1.09 20.39
CA LYS A 236 24.81 -0.03 20.35
C LYS A 236 24.49 -0.42 18.91
N THR A 237 24.40 0.57 18.02
CA THR A 237 23.94 0.36 16.64
C THR A 237 25.06 0.23 15.59
N LYS A 238 26.33 0.44 15.97
CA LYS A 238 27.49 0.45 15.05
C LYS A 238 27.55 -0.78 14.14
N LYS A 239 27.29 -1.97 14.69
CA LYS A 239 27.34 -3.23 13.93
C LYS A 239 26.20 -3.33 12.90
N GLN A 240 24.99 -2.89 13.27
CA GLN A 240 23.84 -2.90 12.35
C GLN A 240 24.02 -1.90 11.20
N LEU A 241 24.49 -0.68 11.49
CA LEU A 241 24.77 0.31 10.45
C LEU A 241 25.88 -0.14 9.49
N LYS A 242 26.93 -0.81 10.00
CA LYS A 242 27.95 -1.40 9.13
C LYS A 242 27.36 -2.42 8.15
N VAL A 243 26.50 -3.32 8.63
CA VAL A 243 25.81 -4.30 7.78
C VAL A 243 24.91 -3.58 6.78
N PHE A 244 24.16 -2.57 7.22
CA PHE A 244 23.32 -1.75 6.35
C PHE A 244 24.10 -1.16 5.16
N TYR A 245 25.19 -0.43 5.41
CA TYR A 245 25.97 0.21 4.35
C TYR A 245 26.66 -0.80 3.42
N TRP A 246 27.14 -1.93 3.95
CA TRP A 246 27.71 -3.00 3.13
C TRP A 246 26.66 -3.63 2.20
N CYS A 247 25.49 -3.98 2.73
CA CYS A 247 24.39 -4.53 1.94
C CYS A 247 23.87 -3.50 0.92
N PHE A 248 23.75 -2.24 1.32
CA PHE A 248 23.31 -1.15 0.46
C PHE A 248 24.28 -0.96 -0.71
N LEU A 249 25.58 -0.86 -0.45
CA LEU A 249 26.60 -0.66 -1.50
C LEU A 249 26.69 -1.90 -2.41
N ALA A 250 26.64 -3.10 -1.83
CA ALA A 250 26.63 -4.33 -2.61
C ALA A 250 25.43 -4.39 -3.55
N MET A 251 24.23 -4.06 -3.06
CA MET A 251 23.02 -4.08 -3.89
C MET A 251 23.00 -2.94 -4.92
N PHE A 252 23.46 -1.75 -4.56
CA PHE A 252 23.63 -0.63 -5.48
C PHE A 252 24.53 -0.99 -6.68
N LEU A 253 25.66 -1.64 -6.43
CA LEU A 253 26.57 -2.08 -7.49
C LEU A 253 26.04 -3.29 -8.25
N TYR A 254 25.37 -4.21 -7.55
CA TYR A 254 24.83 -5.42 -8.14
C TYR A 254 23.72 -5.12 -9.14
N GLU A 255 22.80 -4.20 -8.81
CA GLU A 255 21.60 -3.93 -9.64
C GLU A 255 21.92 -3.40 -11.04
N ILE A 256 23.11 -2.80 -11.23
CA ILE A 256 23.61 -2.41 -12.56
C ILE A 256 23.74 -3.63 -13.49
N ILE A 257 24.02 -4.81 -12.92
CA ILE A 257 24.21 -6.05 -13.68
C ILE A 257 22.88 -6.53 -14.28
N PRO A 258 21.84 -6.89 -13.52
CA PRO A 258 20.58 -7.34 -14.09
C PRO A 258 19.87 -6.23 -14.88
N GLU A 259 19.95 -4.96 -14.48
CA GLU A 259 19.20 -3.91 -15.19
C GLU A 259 19.82 -3.50 -16.53
N TRP A 260 21.17 -3.49 -16.66
CA TRP A 260 21.84 -2.95 -17.85
C TRP A 260 22.78 -3.92 -18.57
N ILE A 261 23.62 -4.66 -17.84
CA ILE A 261 24.69 -5.47 -18.44
C ILE A 261 24.19 -6.85 -18.87
N PHE A 262 23.35 -7.48 -18.04
CA PHE A 262 22.88 -8.85 -18.16
C PHE A 262 21.36 -9.00 -17.80
N PRO A 263 20.44 -8.39 -18.57
CA PRO A 263 18.98 -8.48 -18.36
C PRO A 263 18.39 -9.88 -18.29
N TRP A 264 19.08 -10.89 -18.80
CA TRP A 264 18.65 -12.28 -18.63
C TRP A 264 18.43 -12.70 -17.16
N LEU A 265 19.14 -12.09 -16.22
CA LEU A 265 18.99 -12.33 -14.78
C LEU A 265 17.59 -11.93 -14.25
N ILE A 266 16.82 -11.13 -14.99
CA ILE A 266 15.44 -10.77 -14.63
C ILE A 266 14.52 -12.00 -14.70
N GLY A 267 14.83 -13.00 -15.52
CA GLY A 267 14.07 -14.25 -15.54
C GLY A 267 14.73 -15.37 -16.31
N ILE A 268 15.20 -16.37 -15.56
CA ILE A 268 15.78 -17.61 -16.06
C ILE A 268 14.74 -18.71 -15.92
N SER A 269 14.23 -19.19 -17.05
CA SER A 269 13.29 -20.30 -17.10
C SER A 269 13.94 -21.54 -17.73
N ILE A 270 14.25 -22.54 -16.89
CA ILE A 270 14.84 -23.82 -17.35
C ILE A 270 13.96 -24.52 -18.40
N PRO A 271 12.62 -24.57 -18.24
CA PRO A 271 11.74 -25.15 -19.25
C PRO A 271 11.76 -24.39 -20.59
N CYS A 272 11.87 -23.06 -20.58
CA CYS A 272 12.01 -22.25 -21.80
C CYS A 272 13.29 -22.61 -22.57
N LEU A 273 14.41 -22.82 -21.87
CA LEU A 273 15.67 -23.25 -22.49
C LEU A 273 15.58 -24.66 -23.11
N ALA A 274 14.83 -25.57 -22.47
CA ALA A 274 14.66 -26.93 -22.96
C ALA A 274 13.71 -27.04 -24.16
N ALA A 275 12.68 -26.19 -24.24
CA ALA A 275 11.65 -26.22 -25.27
C ALA A 275 11.28 -24.80 -25.79
N PRO A 276 12.23 -24.08 -26.42
CA PRO A 276 12.10 -22.65 -26.73
C PRO A 276 11.02 -22.33 -27.79
N LYS A 277 10.53 -23.32 -28.54
CA LYS A 277 9.53 -23.13 -29.60
C LYS A 277 8.11 -23.51 -29.19
N SER A 278 7.88 -23.92 -27.94
CA SER A 278 6.57 -24.38 -27.49
C SER A 278 5.75 -23.23 -26.90
N SER A 279 4.63 -22.90 -27.54
CA SER A 279 3.71 -21.87 -27.05
C SER A 279 3.02 -22.25 -25.72
N VAL A 280 2.98 -23.53 -25.36
CA VAL A 280 2.48 -23.99 -24.05
C VAL A 280 3.52 -23.72 -22.96
N VAL A 281 4.80 -23.94 -23.29
CA VAL A 281 5.90 -23.69 -22.34
C VAL A 281 6.01 -22.21 -22.03
N SER A 282 5.91 -21.34 -23.04
CA SER A 282 5.89 -19.88 -22.82
C SER A 282 4.76 -19.42 -21.91
N ARG A 283 3.52 -19.90 -22.14
CA ARG A 283 2.36 -19.48 -21.33
C ARG A 283 2.49 -19.87 -19.86
N ILE A 284 3.08 -21.03 -19.55
CA ILE A 284 3.16 -21.55 -18.17
C ILE A 284 4.46 -21.12 -17.47
N PHE A 285 5.60 -21.26 -18.15
CA PHE A 285 6.94 -21.10 -17.57
C PHE A 285 7.67 -19.84 -18.03
N GLY A 286 7.24 -19.22 -19.13
CA GLY A 286 7.71 -17.90 -19.56
C GLY A 286 7.10 -16.80 -18.71
N GLY A 287 7.75 -15.65 -18.66
CA GLY A 287 7.25 -14.54 -17.83
C GLY A 287 8.21 -13.39 -17.63
N THR A 288 9.27 -13.29 -18.45
CA THR A 288 10.22 -12.18 -18.37
C THR A 288 9.74 -10.97 -19.16
N ASN A 289 8.90 -11.16 -20.17
CA ASN A 289 8.21 -10.07 -20.87
C ASN A 289 6.79 -9.85 -20.34
N GLY A 290 6.30 -8.62 -20.49
CA GLY A 290 4.97 -8.24 -20.07
C GLY A 290 3.89 -9.08 -20.75
N ASN A 291 2.99 -9.64 -19.94
CA ASN A 291 1.85 -10.44 -20.39
C ASN A 291 2.23 -11.72 -21.17
N GLU A 292 3.45 -12.23 -21.01
CA GLU A 292 3.93 -13.42 -21.73
C GLU A 292 3.33 -14.73 -21.17
N GLY A 293 3.47 -14.92 -19.85
CA GLY A 293 3.13 -16.17 -19.17
C GLY A 293 3.16 -16.06 -17.64
N LEU A 294 2.96 -17.19 -16.96
CA LEU A 294 2.78 -17.25 -15.50
C LEU A 294 4.08 -17.29 -14.70
N GLY A 295 5.25 -17.46 -15.34
CA GLY A 295 6.55 -17.48 -14.66
C GLY A 295 6.76 -18.65 -13.70
N LEU A 296 6.03 -19.77 -13.86
CA LEU A 296 6.20 -20.95 -12.99
C LEU A 296 7.64 -21.45 -13.04
N LEU A 297 8.30 -21.60 -11.88
CA LEU A 297 9.71 -22.04 -11.78
C LEU A 297 10.71 -21.18 -12.57
N SER A 298 10.34 -19.95 -12.90
CA SER A 298 11.28 -18.94 -13.38
C SER A 298 12.03 -18.32 -12.19
N PHE A 299 13.33 -18.13 -12.35
CA PHE A 299 14.20 -17.55 -11.34
C PHE A 299 14.65 -16.16 -11.76
N CYS A 300 14.28 -15.17 -10.96
CA CYS A 300 14.79 -13.82 -11.06
C CYS A 300 15.90 -13.60 -10.03
N PHE A 301 16.92 -12.84 -10.40
CA PHE A 301 17.99 -12.40 -9.52
C PHE A 301 18.03 -10.89 -9.34
N ASP A 302 17.11 -10.16 -9.96
CA ASP A 302 16.95 -8.72 -9.83
C ASP A 302 16.11 -8.38 -8.59
N TRP A 303 16.65 -7.57 -7.67
CA TRP A 303 15.98 -7.30 -6.41
C TRP A 303 14.77 -6.37 -6.57
N ASN A 304 14.79 -5.47 -7.55
CA ASN A 304 13.66 -4.61 -7.90
C ASN A 304 12.44 -5.43 -8.31
N TYR A 305 12.63 -6.41 -9.20
CA TYR A 305 11.54 -7.29 -9.62
C TYR A 305 11.08 -8.22 -8.51
N ILE A 306 12.00 -8.72 -7.68
CA ILE A 306 11.67 -9.56 -6.51
C ILE A 306 10.84 -8.79 -5.49
N ALA A 307 11.21 -7.54 -5.18
CA ALA A 307 10.58 -6.71 -4.15
C ALA A 307 9.53 -5.73 -4.70
N SER A 308 9.06 -5.93 -5.93
CA SER A 308 8.19 -5.01 -6.68
C SER A 308 6.88 -4.65 -5.97
N THR A 309 6.25 -5.61 -5.29
CA THR A 309 5.00 -5.38 -4.53
C THR A 309 5.25 -5.08 -3.06
N SER A 310 6.16 -5.83 -2.43
CA SER A 310 6.55 -5.68 -1.03
C SER A 310 7.83 -6.46 -0.78
N SER A 311 8.53 -6.15 0.32
CA SER A 311 9.75 -6.87 0.64
C SER A 311 9.43 -8.30 1.13
N PRO A 312 9.99 -9.36 0.52
CA PRO A 312 9.81 -10.73 1.00
C PRO A 312 10.31 -10.92 2.45
N LEU A 313 11.24 -10.07 2.89
CA LEU A 313 11.80 -10.10 4.25
C LEU A 313 10.84 -9.51 5.30
N THR A 314 9.75 -8.86 4.90
CA THR A 314 8.84 -8.16 5.83
C THR A 314 7.54 -8.89 6.08
N ILE A 315 7.06 -9.66 5.10
CA ILE A 315 5.74 -10.30 5.15
C ILE A 315 5.75 -11.46 6.17
N PRO A 316 4.75 -11.55 7.06
CA PRO A 316 4.68 -12.65 8.03
C PRO A 316 4.58 -14.03 7.35
N LEU A 317 5.20 -15.04 7.96
CA LEU A 317 5.22 -16.42 7.45
C LEU A 317 3.82 -16.96 7.10
N THR A 318 2.82 -16.74 7.96
CA THR A 318 1.44 -17.21 7.72
C THR A 318 0.85 -16.59 6.45
N ALA A 319 1.11 -15.31 6.19
CA ALA A 319 0.68 -14.66 4.96
C ALA A 319 1.43 -15.25 3.75
N THR A 320 2.76 -15.40 3.83
CA THR A 320 3.59 -15.99 2.77
C THR A 320 3.10 -17.38 2.35
N VAL A 321 2.75 -18.25 3.29
CA VAL A 321 2.26 -19.60 2.98
C VAL A 321 0.89 -19.57 2.30
N ASN A 322 -0.05 -18.74 2.76
CA ASN A 322 -1.36 -18.60 2.11
C ASN A 322 -1.23 -18.03 0.69
N ASN A 323 -0.35 -17.05 0.51
CA ASN A 323 -0.04 -16.45 -0.78
C ASN A 323 0.55 -17.48 -1.75
N LEU A 324 1.48 -18.32 -1.28
CA LEU A 324 2.08 -19.39 -2.08
C LEU A 324 1.05 -20.44 -2.51
N ILE A 325 0.14 -20.83 -1.62
CA ILE A 325 -0.96 -21.75 -1.96
C ILE A 325 -1.87 -21.11 -3.02
N GLY A 326 -2.25 -19.85 -2.83
CA GLY A 326 -3.05 -19.11 -3.80
C GLY A 326 -2.37 -18.99 -5.18
N TYR A 327 -1.05 -18.76 -5.20
CA TYR A 327 -0.25 -18.72 -6.42
C TYR A 327 -0.29 -20.05 -7.20
N PHE A 328 -0.13 -21.20 -6.53
CA PHE A 328 -0.27 -22.50 -7.21
C PHE A 328 -1.69 -22.74 -7.74
N LEU A 329 -2.71 -22.34 -6.96
CA LEU A 329 -4.10 -22.40 -7.40
C LEU A 329 -4.36 -21.49 -8.60
N CYS A 330 -3.75 -20.31 -8.67
CA CYS A 330 -3.84 -19.40 -9.81
C CYS A 330 -3.43 -20.09 -11.10
N ILE A 331 -2.28 -20.76 -11.09
CA ILE A 331 -1.77 -21.47 -12.26
C ILE A 331 -2.73 -22.58 -12.70
N ILE A 332 -3.26 -23.35 -11.74
CA ILE A 332 -4.21 -24.43 -12.02
C ILE A 332 -5.50 -23.86 -12.63
N VAL A 333 -6.07 -22.81 -12.03
CA VAL A 333 -7.33 -22.21 -12.49
C VAL A 333 -7.18 -21.53 -13.85
N PHE A 334 -6.09 -20.79 -14.07
CA PHE A 334 -5.83 -20.11 -15.34
C PHE A 334 -5.66 -21.12 -16.48
N CYS A 335 -4.87 -22.17 -16.26
CA CYS A 335 -4.75 -23.28 -17.21
C CYS A 335 -6.10 -23.97 -17.43
N GLY A 336 -6.87 -24.24 -16.38
CA GLY A 336 -8.20 -24.87 -16.48
C GLY A 336 -9.18 -24.06 -17.32
N VAL A 337 -9.26 -22.75 -17.09
CA VAL A 337 -10.15 -21.83 -17.84
C VAL A 337 -9.71 -21.70 -19.29
N TYR A 338 -8.42 -21.47 -19.55
CA TYR A 338 -7.91 -21.26 -20.90
C TYR A 338 -7.97 -22.54 -21.74
N TYR A 339 -7.43 -23.65 -21.24
CA TYR A 339 -7.42 -24.92 -21.99
C TYR A 339 -8.79 -25.60 -22.04
N GLY A 340 -9.63 -25.37 -21.03
CA GLY A 340 -11.06 -25.73 -21.03
C GLY A 340 -11.93 -24.86 -21.94
N ASN A 341 -11.36 -23.82 -22.56
CA ASN A 341 -12.04 -22.89 -23.46
C ASN A 341 -13.29 -22.23 -22.85
N VAL A 342 -13.29 -22.01 -21.54
CA VAL A 342 -14.36 -21.29 -20.84
C VAL A 342 -14.38 -19.86 -21.37
N TRP A 343 -15.56 -19.31 -21.67
CA TRP A 343 -15.72 -17.98 -22.29
C TRP A 343 -14.96 -17.77 -23.61
N LYS A 344 -14.78 -18.84 -24.41
CA LYS A 344 -13.99 -18.80 -25.67
C LYS A 344 -12.55 -18.32 -25.46
N SER A 345 -11.96 -18.57 -24.29
CA SER A 345 -10.65 -18.04 -23.89
C SER A 345 -9.51 -18.29 -24.88
N LYS A 346 -9.57 -19.35 -25.71
CA LYS A 346 -8.52 -19.64 -26.71
C LYS A 346 -8.49 -18.65 -27.88
N ASN A 347 -9.58 -17.92 -28.10
CA ASN A 347 -9.70 -16.93 -29.16
C ASN A 347 -9.00 -15.61 -28.81
N PHE A 348 -8.58 -15.46 -27.55
CA PHE A 348 -7.96 -14.23 -27.03
C PHE A 348 -6.54 -14.52 -26.52
N PRO A 349 -5.70 -13.49 -26.33
CA PRO A 349 -4.39 -13.65 -25.71
C PRO A 349 -4.50 -14.32 -24.33
N PHE A 350 -3.45 -15.07 -23.96
CA PHE A 350 -3.44 -15.79 -22.69
C PHE A 350 -3.50 -14.84 -21.49
N LEU A 351 -2.78 -13.71 -21.54
CA LEU A 351 -2.82 -12.62 -20.56
C LEU A 351 -3.08 -11.31 -21.32
N SER A 352 -4.17 -10.62 -20.99
CA SER A 352 -4.43 -9.25 -21.46
C SER A 352 -5.59 -8.65 -20.69
N GLN A 353 -5.53 -7.35 -20.48
CA GLN A 353 -6.59 -6.56 -19.84
C GLN A 353 -7.43 -5.78 -20.86
N SER A 354 -7.12 -5.92 -22.17
CA SER A 354 -7.88 -5.29 -23.25
C SER A 354 -9.21 -6.01 -23.50
N LEU A 355 -10.14 -5.30 -24.14
CA LEU A 355 -11.39 -5.87 -24.66
C LEU A 355 -11.20 -6.28 -26.13
N PHE A 356 -11.83 -7.39 -26.52
CA PHE A 356 -11.70 -7.96 -27.86
C PHE A 356 -13.07 -8.19 -28.51
N TYR A 357 -13.11 -8.12 -29.85
CA TYR A 357 -14.28 -8.53 -30.61
C TYR A 357 -14.42 -10.06 -30.64
N GLU A 358 -15.67 -10.53 -30.82
CA GLU A 358 -16.00 -11.96 -30.84
C GLU A 358 -15.36 -12.74 -32.00
N ASP A 359 -15.10 -12.06 -33.11
CA ASP A 359 -14.47 -12.60 -34.32
C ASP A 359 -12.95 -12.85 -34.18
N SER A 360 -12.36 -12.47 -33.04
CA SER A 360 -10.97 -12.78 -32.72
C SER A 360 -10.71 -14.28 -32.81
N ALA A 361 -9.55 -14.62 -33.36
CA ALA A 361 -9.09 -15.99 -33.54
C ALA A 361 -7.70 -16.16 -32.89
N PRO A 362 -7.29 -17.41 -32.56
CA PRO A 362 -5.95 -17.67 -32.04
C PRO A 362 -4.89 -17.14 -33.03
N GLY A 363 -4.11 -16.14 -32.60
CA GLY A 363 -3.10 -15.49 -33.45
C GLY A 363 -3.63 -14.37 -34.36
N SER A 364 -4.91 -13.99 -34.29
CA SER A 364 -5.44 -12.79 -34.95
C SER A 364 -6.45 -12.13 -34.01
N TYR A 365 -5.93 -11.28 -33.12
CA TYR A 365 -6.71 -10.65 -32.06
C TYR A 365 -7.19 -9.26 -32.50
N HIS A 366 -8.51 -9.07 -32.54
CA HIS A 366 -9.11 -7.78 -32.91
C HIS A 366 -9.51 -7.04 -31.63
N VAL A 367 -8.75 -5.99 -31.30
CA VAL A 367 -9.03 -5.15 -30.12
C VAL A 367 -10.30 -4.34 -30.33
N TYR A 368 -11.16 -4.31 -29.32
CA TYR A 368 -12.46 -3.66 -29.37
C TYR A 368 -12.34 -2.13 -29.42
N ASN A 369 -13.04 -1.48 -30.35
CA ASN A 369 -13.07 -0.02 -30.40
C ASN A 369 -14.03 0.54 -29.35
N GLN A 370 -13.47 0.94 -28.22
CA GLN A 370 -14.22 1.41 -27.04
C GLN A 370 -15.07 2.66 -27.29
N THR A 371 -14.66 3.52 -28.24
CA THR A 371 -15.38 4.77 -28.55
C THR A 371 -16.55 4.55 -29.51
N ALA A 372 -16.58 3.43 -30.24
CA ALA A 372 -17.61 3.15 -31.24
C ALA A 372 -19.01 2.96 -30.63
N ILE A 373 -19.10 2.57 -29.35
CA ILE A 373 -20.36 2.32 -28.64
C ILE A 373 -20.86 3.51 -27.82
N LEU A 374 -20.18 4.66 -27.89
CA LEU A 374 -20.51 5.83 -27.08
C LEU A 374 -21.11 6.96 -27.92
N THR A 375 -22.11 7.63 -27.36
CA THR A 375 -22.64 8.92 -27.83
C THR A 375 -22.67 9.86 -26.62
N ASP A 376 -22.00 11.02 -26.73
CA ASP A 376 -21.83 11.98 -25.62
C ASP A 376 -21.32 11.35 -24.30
N ASN A 377 -20.38 10.40 -24.41
CA ASN A 377 -19.77 9.69 -23.28
C ASN A 377 -20.75 8.84 -22.46
N VAL A 378 -21.89 8.48 -23.07
CA VAL A 378 -22.89 7.55 -22.55
C VAL A 378 -23.01 6.39 -23.54
N LEU A 379 -23.28 5.19 -23.03
CA LEU A 379 -23.54 4.02 -23.86
C LEU A 379 -24.74 4.28 -24.79
N ASP A 380 -24.53 4.01 -26.07
CA ASP A 380 -25.55 4.02 -27.10
C ASP A 380 -25.94 2.58 -27.43
N GLU A 381 -27.19 2.21 -27.12
CA GLU A 381 -27.67 0.83 -27.25
C GLU A 381 -27.75 0.38 -28.72
N ASP A 382 -28.06 1.29 -29.64
CA ASP A 382 -28.15 0.98 -31.07
C ASP A 382 -26.75 0.69 -31.65
N LYS A 383 -25.76 1.54 -31.31
CA LYS A 383 -24.36 1.30 -31.71
C LYS A 383 -23.76 0.06 -31.05
N LEU A 384 -24.17 -0.28 -29.84
CA LEU A 384 -23.77 -1.52 -29.19
C LEU A 384 -24.33 -2.74 -29.93
N ALA A 385 -25.58 -2.68 -30.38
CA ALA A 385 -26.20 -3.75 -31.16
C ALA A 385 -25.48 -3.97 -32.50
N GLU A 386 -24.99 -2.90 -33.14
CA GLU A 386 -24.20 -2.97 -34.38
C GLU A 386 -22.79 -3.53 -34.18
N ASN A 387 -22.08 -3.10 -33.13
CA ASN A 387 -20.69 -3.48 -32.88
C ASN A 387 -20.53 -4.78 -32.06
N GLY A 388 -21.61 -5.26 -31.44
CA GLY A 388 -21.61 -6.44 -30.58
C GLY A 388 -20.99 -6.22 -29.19
N ILE A 389 -21.20 -7.19 -28.30
CA ILE A 389 -20.70 -7.14 -26.91
C ILE A 389 -19.24 -7.63 -26.88
N PRO A 390 -18.30 -6.89 -26.27
CA PRO A 390 -16.90 -7.29 -26.20
C PRO A 390 -16.66 -8.48 -25.26
N TYR A 391 -15.55 -9.15 -25.51
CA TYR A 391 -15.02 -10.23 -24.67
C TYR A 391 -13.76 -9.82 -23.92
N MET A 392 -13.56 -10.43 -22.76
CA MET A 392 -12.38 -10.31 -21.91
C MET A 392 -11.60 -11.64 -21.94
N THR A 393 -10.29 -11.58 -21.74
CA THR A 393 -9.49 -12.80 -21.57
C THR A 393 -9.97 -13.60 -20.36
N GLY A 394 -9.94 -14.93 -20.44
CA GLY A 394 -10.40 -15.79 -19.36
C GLY A 394 -9.61 -15.60 -18.05
N THR A 395 -8.30 -15.36 -18.16
CA THR A 395 -7.42 -15.08 -17.01
C THR A 395 -7.79 -13.78 -16.33
N TYR A 396 -8.15 -12.74 -17.10
CA TYR A 396 -8.63 -11.48 -16.54
C TYR A 396 -10.03 -11.60 -15.92
N ALA A 397 -10.93 -12.39 -16.50
CA ALA A 397 -12.22 -12.71 -15.88
C ALA A 397 -12.04 -13.43 -14.53
N VAL A 398 -11.11 -14.39 -14.44
CA VAL A 398 -10.76 -15.06 -13.17
C VAL A 398 -10.20 -14.06 -12.15
N TYR A 399 -9.34 -13.13 -12.57
CA TYR A 399 -8.85 -12.05 -11.71
C TYR A 399 -10.00 -11.24 -11.09
N LEU A 400 -11.01 -10.85 -11.90
CA LEU A 400 -12.18 -10.13 -11.39
C LEU A 400 -12.99 -10.96 -10.39
N ILE A 401 -13.19 -12.25 -10.67
CA ILE A 401 -13.88 -13.20 -9.76
C ILE A 401 -13.11 -13.32 -8.44
N ALA A 402 -11.81 -13.58 -8.49
CA ALA A 402 -10.94 -13.75 -7.32
C ALA A 402 -10.89 -12.49 -6.45
N THR A 403 -10.82 -11.32 -7.08
CA THR A 403 -10.83 -10.03 -6.38
C THR A 403 -12.14 -9.81 -5.64
N ASN A 404 -13.28 -10.06 -6.29
CA ASN A 404 -14.60 -9.95 -5.65
C ASN A 404 -14.77 -10.95 -4.51
N LEU A 405 -14.34 -12.21 -4.70
CA LEU A 405 -14.36 -13.21 -3.63
C LEU A 405 -13.47 -12.80 -2.44
N SER A 406 -12.30 -12.23 -2.70
CA SER A 406 -11.36 -11.79 -1.66
C SER A 406 -11.93 -10.62 -0.83
N VAL A 407 -12.57 -9.64 -1.48
CA VAL A 407 -13.21 -8.52 -0.75
C VAL A 407 -14.35 -9.03 0.13
N GLY A 408 -15.22 -9.91 -0.40
CA GLY A 408 -16.27 -10.55 0.40
C GLY A 408 -15.69 -11.39 1.56
N ALA A 409 -14.65 -12.18 1.29
CA ALA A 409 -13.97 -12.98 2.30
C ALA A 409 -13.31 -12.10 3.37
N THR A 410 -12.77 -10.94 3.01
CA THR A 410 -12.13 -10.02 3.97
C THR A 410 -13.11 -9.54 5.02
N ILE A 411 -14.31 -9.12 4.62
CA ILE A 411 -15.36 -8.65 5.53
C ILE A 411 -15.66 -9.73 6.57
N THR A 412 -15.99 -10.94 6.12
CA THR A 412 -16.35 -12.03 7.04
C THR A 412 -15.15 -12.52 7.85
N HIS A 413 -13.95 -12.65 7.26
CA HIS A 413 -12.75 -13.11 7.96
C HIS A 413 -12.39 -12.17 9.11
N MET A 414 -12.39 -10.87 8.85
CA MET A 414 -12.07 -9.85 9.84
C MET A 414 -13.12 -9.78 10.96
N LEU A 415 -14.41 -9.92 10.63
CA LEU A 415 -15.49 -9.96 11.64
C LEU A 415 -15.44 -11.20 12.54
N LEU A 416 -14.93 -12.32 12.05
CA LEU A 416 -14.89 -13.58 12.79
C LEU A 416 -13.61 -13.76 13.60
N PHE A 417 -12.44 -13.52 12.99
CA PHE A 417 -11.13 -13.77 13.60
C PHE A 417 -10.54 -12.55 14.31
N ASN A 418 -10.92 -11.32 13.92
CA ASN A 418 -10.35 -10.06 14.43
C ASN A 418 -11.42 -9.10 15.00
N ARG A 419 -12.49 -9.68 15.57
CA ARG A 419 -13.63 -8.92 16.09
C ARG A 419 -13.24 -7.96 17.21
N LYS A 420 -12.30 -8.34 18.08
CA LYS A 420 -11.94 -7.56 19.27
C LYS A 420 -11.26 -6.25 18.88
N GLU A 421 -10.41 -6.32 17.86
CA GLU A 421 -9.63 -5.21 17.32
C GLU A 421 -10.52 -4.27 16.49
N LEU A 422 -11.54 -4.81 15.80
CA LEU A 422 -12.47 -4.02 14.99
C LEU A 422 -13.67 -3.44 15.77
N ALA A 423 -14.04 -4.02 16.92
CA ALA A 423 -15.17 -3.55 17.72
C ALA A 423 -15.16 -2.02 17.98
N PRO A 424 -14.00 -1.37 18.24
CA PRO A 424 -13.93 0.07 18.42
C PRO A 424 -14.42 0.93 17.25
N ALA A 425 -14.30 0.44 16.00
CA ALA A 425 -14.81 1.16 14.83
C ALA A 425 -16.33 1.29 14.86
N PHE A 426 -17.02 0.29 15.40
CA PHE A 426 -18.48 0.25 15.41
C PHE A 426 -19.09 1.14 16.50
N TYR A 427 -18.33 1.49 17.54
CA TYR A 427 -18.81 2.44 18.56
C TYR A 427 -19.08 3.84 17.99
N TRP A 428 -18.36 4.25 16.94
CA TRP A 428 -18.67 5.50 16.26
C TRP A 428 -20.07 5.51 15.65
N PHE A 429 -20.56 4.39 15.12
CA PHE A 429 -21.93 4.32 14.59
C PHE A 429 -22.98 4.45 15.69
N THR A 430 -22.72 3.91 16.89
CA THR A 430 -23.62 4.10 18.03
C THR A 430 -23.61 5.54 18.51
N GLU A 431 -22.45 6.20 18.55
CA GLU A 431 -22.33 7.62 18.88
C GLU A 431 -23.02 8.51 17.83
N LEU A 432 -22.79 8.25 16.55
CA LEU A 432 -23.43 8.97 15.45
C LEU A 432 -24.95 8.78 15.47
N LYS A 433 -25.45 7.57 15.75
CA LYS A 433 -26.88 7.30 15.90
C LYS A 433 -27.48 8.05 17.10
N ASN A 434 -26.76 8.11 18.22
CA ASN A 434 -27.16 8.89 19.39
C ASN A 434 -27.15 10.41 19.10
N TYR A 435 -26.15 10.88 18.34
CA TYR A 435 -26.02 12.26 17.90
C TYR A 435 -27.12 12.67 16.91
N LEU A 436 -27.37 11.87 15.86
CA LEU A 436 -28.43 12.08 14.87
C LEU A 436 -29.83 11.97 15.49
N ARG A 437 -30.01 11.16 16.54
CA ARG A 437 -31.29 11.11 17.28
C ARG A 437 -31.53 12.37 18.10
N ASN A 438 -30.45 13.02 18.54
CA ASN A 438 -30.46 14.29 19.26
C ASN A 438 -30.34 15.51 18.34
N ILE A 439 -30.45 15.37 17.01
CA ILE A 439 -30.24 16.48 16.05
C ILE A 439 -31.19 17.67 16.28
N LYS A 440 -32.38 17.43 16.87
CA LYS A 440 -33.31 18.51 17.24
C LYS A 440 -32.81 19.36 18.43
N SER A 441 -31.89 18.86 19.26
CA SER A 441 -31.23 19.63 20.32
C SER A 441 -29.87 20.22 19.89
N VAL A 442 -29.42 19.95 18.66
CA VAL A 442 -28.15 20.46 18.10
C VAL A 442 -28.25 21.95 17.70
N PHE A 443 -29.45 22.48 17.49
CA PHE A 443 -29.67 23.92 17.27
C PHE A 443 -29.74 24.76 18.57
N THR A 444 -29.28 24.21 19.70
CA THR A 444 -29.25 24.92 21.00
C THR A 444 -27.88 25.58 21.20
N LEU A 445 -27.83 26.79 21.78
CA LEU A 445 -26.59 27.57 21.96
C LEU A 445 -25.51 26.85 22.80
N GLU A 446 -25.89 25.84 23.59
CA GLU A 446 -24.95 25.04 24.40
C GLU A 446 -24.24 23.93 23.61
N THR A 447 -24.85 23.39 22.55
CA THR A 447 -24.25 22.37 21.67
C THR A 447 -23.24 22.96 20.68
N LEU A 448 -23.32 24.27 20.40
CA LEU A 448 -22.27 25.05 19.74
C LEU A 448 -20.99 25.16 20.58
N LYS A 449 -21.04 24.88 21.89
CA LYS A 449 -19.87 24.70 22.76
C LYS A 449 -19.33 23.27 22.72
N PHE A 450 -19.41 22.59 21.58
CA PHE A 450 -18.72 21.30 21.36
C PHE A 450 -17.23 21.37 21.69
N TRP A 451 -16.67 22.59 21.68
CA TRP A 451 -15.31 22.89 22.08
C TRP A 451 -14.94 22.57 23.54
N LYS A 452 -15.91 22.41 24.45
CA LYS A 452 -15.64 22.02 25.85
C LYS A 452 -15.25 20.56 26.06
N ASN A 453 -15.54 19.67 25.09
CA ASN A 453 -15.17 18.25 25.19
C ASN A 453 -13.80 17.93 24.58
N PHE A 454 -13.02 18.95 24.18
CA PHE A 454 -11.74 18.76 23.49
C PHE A 454 -10.56 18.34 24.37
N ASP A 455 -10.68 18.45 25.69
CA ASP A 455 -9.59 18.09 26.59
C ASP A 455 -9.53 16.57 26.90
N LYS A 456 -10.52 15.78 26.44
CA LYS A 456 -10.50 14.33 26.60
C LYS A 456 -9.72 13.67 25.47
N ASP A 457 -8.63 13.00 25.84
CA ASP A 457 -7.82 12.21 24.92
C ASP A 457 -8.64 11.05 24.33
N PRO A 458 -8.79 10.94 22.99
CA PRO A 458 -9.60 9.89 22.37
C PRO A 458 -9.05 8.47 22.54
N ARG A 459 -7.83 8.33 23.08
CA ARG A 459 -7.16 7.04 23.37
C ARG A 459 -7.55 6.47 24.73
N LEU A 460 -8.08 7.30 25.64
CA LEU A 460 -8.50 6.90 26.99
C LEU A 460 -10.00 6.60 27.04
N ASN A 461 -10.41 5.68 27.90
CA ASN A 461 -11.82 5.44 28.19
C ASN A 461 -12.46 6.63 28.94
N SER A 462 -13.79 6.59 29.11
CA SER A 462 -14.54 7.56 29.94
C SER A 462 -13.95 7.75 31.34
N ASP A 463 -13.31 6.71 31.85
CA ASP A 463 -12.75 6.60 33.20
C ASP A 463 -11.27 7.04 33.26
N GLY A 464 -10.69 7.49 32.13
CA GLY A 464 -9.28 7.92 32.05
C GLY A 464 -8.27 6.79 31.97
N VAL A 465 -8.71 5.52 31.92
CA VAL A 465 -7.85 4.33 31.84
C VAL A 465 -7.63 3.93 30.38
N LEU A 466 -6.41 3.49 30.06
CA LEU A 466 -6.05 2.95 28.75
C LEU A 466 -6.66 1.55 28.55
N PRO A 467 -7.43 1.31 27.47
CA PRO A 467 -7.94 -0.02 27.14
C PRO A 467 -6.84 -1.06 26.97
N ASP A 468 -7.07 -2.29 27.43
CA ASP A 468 -6.10 -3.39 27.30
C ASP A 468 -5.66 -3.66 25.85
N VAL A 469 -6.58 -3.48 24.91
CA VAL A 469 -6.33 -3.63 23.47
C VAL A 469 -5.27 -2.63 22.98
N TYR A 470 -5.22 -1.44 23.58
CA TYR A 470 -4.30 -0.35 23.24
C TYR A 470 -3.04 -0.33 24.12
N ASN A 471 -2.99 -1.20 25.12
CA ASN A 471 -2.00 -1.11 26.19
C ASN A 471 -0.67 -1.75 25.79
N ASP A 472 0.21 -1.01 25.08
CA ASP A 472 1.59 -1.37 24.80
C ASP A 472 2.59 -0.30 25.30
N ALA A 473 3.89 -0.56 25.17
CA ALA A 473 4.93 0.39 25.60
C ALA A 473 4.93 1.68 24.76
N HIS A 474 4.60 1.57 23.47
CA HIS A 474 4.60 2.70 22.54
C HIS A 474 3.43 3.66 22.76
N MET A 475 2.23 3.15 23.05
CA MET A 475 1.04 3.92 23.36
C MET A 475 1.24 4.71 24.63
N ARG A 476 1.81 4.09 25.67
CA ARG A 476 2.17 4.77 26.92
C ARG A 476 3.16 5.92 26.69
N ALA A 477 4.14 5.75 25.80
CA ALA A 477 5.05 6.82 25.42
C ALA A 477 4.30 7.93 24.65
N MET A 478 3.38 7.56 23.76
CA MET A 478 2.59 8.48 22.93
C MET A 478 1.54 9.29 23.71
N LEU A 479 1.11 8.85 24.90
CA LEU A 479 0.23 9.61 25.78
C LEU A 479 0.83 10.95 26.25
N ARG A 480 2.16 11.11 26.16
CA ARG A 480 2.83 12.39 26.45
C ARG A 480 2.51 13.48 25.42
N TYR A 481 2.11 13.08 24.22
CA TYR A 481 1.78 14.01 23.12
C TYR A 481 0.28 14.21 23.02
N LYS A 482 -0.13 15.45 22.72
CA LYS A 482 -1.51 15.75 22.41
C LYS A 482 -1.89 15.14 21.07
N GLU A 483 -2.96 14.35 21.07
CA GLU A 483 -3.54 13.78 19.87
C GLU A 483 -4.10 14.88 18.94
N VAL A 484 -4.31 14.53 17.66
CA VAL A 484 -5.03 15.38 16.71
C VAL A 484 -6.52 15.42 17.07
N PRO A 485 -7.10 16.60 17.31
CA PRO A 485 -8.53 16.71 17.58
C PRO A 485 -9.37 16.19 16.40
N THR A 486 -10.43 15.44 16.68
CA THR A 486 -11.32 14.88 15.63
C THR A 486 -11.92 15.97 14.73
N TRP A 487 -12.09 17.20 15.23
CA TRP A 487 -12.63 18.29 14.43
C TRP A 487 -11.70 18.75 13.30
N TRP A 488 -10.37 18.55 13.40
CA TRP A 488 -9.47 18.84 12.28
C TRP A 488 -9.85 17.99 11.07
N TYR A 489 -10.05 16.69 11.29
CA TYR A 489 -10.49 15.76 10.25
C TYR A 489 -11.92 16.04 9.78
N ALA A 490 -12.82 16.48 10.67
CA ALA A 490 -14.16 16.88 10.27
C ALA A 490 -14.17 18.12 9.35
N VAL A 491 -13.35 19.12 9.66
CA VAL A 491 -13.19 20.32 8.82
C VAL A 491 -12.55 19.94 7.49
N THR A 492 -11.50 19.12 7.50
CA THR A 492 -10.87 18.59 6.28
C THR A 492 -11.88 17.82 5.43
N PHE A 493 -12.76 17.01 6.03
CA PHE A 493 -13.83 16.29 5.32
C PHE A 493 -14.79 17.25 4.64
N ILE A 494 -15.33 18.23 5.38
CA ILE A 494 -16.33 19.16 4.85
C ILE A 494 -15.74 20.01 3.73
N LEU A 495 -14.53 20.54 3.90
CA LEU A 495 -13.86 21.35 2.89
C LEU A 495 -13.55 20.51 1.63
N SER A 496 -12.99 19.31 1.80
CA SER A 496 -12.70 18.43 0.67
C SER A 496 -13.96 17.96 -0.05
N PHE A 497 -15.06 17.71 0.67
CA PHE A 497 -16.35 17.38 0.07
C PHE A 497 -16.92 18.52 -0.78
N ILE A 498 -16.89 19.77 -0.28
CA ILE A 498 -17.36 20.94 -1.01
C ILE A 498 -16.52 21.15 -2.27
N VAL A 499 -15.19 21.09 -2.14
CA VAL A 499 -14.27 21.22 -3.28
C VAL A 499 -14.50 20.11 -4.30
N ALA A 500 -14.66 18.86 -3.86
CA ALA A 500 -14.95 17.72 -4.72
C ALA A 500 -16.26 17.92 -5.50
N LEU A 501 -17.32 18.40 -4.84
CA LEU A 501 -18.63 18.63 -5.46
C LEU A 501 -18.55 19.74 -6.52
N VAL A 502 -17.88 20.86 -6.23
CA VAL A 502 -17.70 21.96 -7.20
C VAL A 502 -16.88 21.47 -8.39
N CYS A 503 -15.72 20.84 -8.15
CA CYS A 503 -14.86 20.35 -9.23
C CYS A 503 -15.54 19.28 -10.08
N LEU A 504 -16.41 18.46 -9.51
CA LEU A 504 -17.14 17.40 -10.22
C LEU A 504 -18.10 17.96 -11.29
N TYR A 505 -18.74 19.10 -11.01
CA TYR A 505 -19.62 19.78 -11.97
C TYR A 505 -18.84 20.57 -13.01
N GLU A 506 -17.80 21.28 -12.59
CA GLU A 506 -16.94 22.05 -13.50
C GLU A 506 -16.09 21.15 -14.43
N ALA A 507 -15.81 19.90 -14.02
CA ALA A 507 -15.11 18.92 -14.84
C ALA A 507 -16.02 18.14 -15.79
N GLU A 508 -17.32 18.46 -15.85
CA GLU A 508 -18.32 17.78 -16.69
C GLU A 508 -18.33 16.25 -16.54
N SER A 509 -18.06 15.76 -15.33
CA SER A 509 -17.83 14.34 -15.03
C SER A 509 -18.99 13.39 -15.36
N GLY A 510 -20.22 13.93 -15.51
CA GLY A 510 -21.45 13.15 -15.64
C GLY A 510 -21.92 12.45 -14.35
N LEU A 511 -21.21 12.60 -13.23
CA LEU A 511 -21.54 11.95 -11.96
C LEU A 511 -22.53 12.81 -11.13
N PRO A 512 -23.71 12.28 -10.73
CA PRO A 512 -24.61 13.03 -9.86
C PRO A 512 -24.06 13.24 -8.44
N TRP A 513 -24.38 14.37 -7.79
CA TRP A 513 -23.91 14.69 -6.43
C TRP A 513 -24.21 13.60 -5.38
N TYR A 514 -25.34 12.90 -5.48
CA TYR A 514 -25.69 11.86 -4.51
C TYR A 514 -24.83 10.59 -4.69
N MET A 515 -24.29 10.36 -5.89
CA MET A 515 -23.34 9.26 -6.13
C MET A 515 -21.97 9.53 -5.55
N LEU A 516 -21.57 10.81 -5.45
CA LEU A 516 -20.38 11.21 -4.70
C LEU A 516 -20.52 10.81 -3.22
N ILE A 517 -21.67 11.12 -2.60
CA ILE A 517 -21.96 10.72 -1.21
C ILE A 517 -21.95 9.19 -1.09
N PHE A 518 -22.57 8.49 -2.03
CA PHE A 518 -22.57 7.03 -2.03
C PHE A 518 -21.16 6.43 -2.11
N ALA A 519 -20.28 6.97 -2.96
CA ALA A 519 -18.88 6.56 -3.05
C ALA A 519 -18.14 6.74 -1.72
N MET A 520 -18.33 7.87 -1.04
CA MET A 520 -17.72 8.13 0.26
C MET A 520 -18.27 7.20 1.36
N VAL A 521 -19.58 6.96 1.39
CA VAL A 521 -20.20 6.02 2.34
C VAL A 521 -19.68 4.60 2.11
N LEU A 522 -19.49 4.19 0.85
CA LEU A 522 -18.93 2.89 0.48
C LEU A 522 -17.46 2.76 0.90
N SER A 523 -16.68 3.85 0.83
CA SER A 523 -15.24 3.82 1.15
C SER A 523 -14.96 3.55 2.63
N TYR A 524 -15.84 3.95 3.56
CA TYR A 524 -15.63 3.75 5.01
C TYR A 524 -15.56 2.26 5.43
N PRO A 525 -16.57 1.40 5.15
CA PRO A 525 -16.49 -0.01 5.51
C PRO A 525 -15.37 -0.74 4.77
N LEU A 526 -15.10 -0.39 3.50
CA LEU A 526 -13.97 -0.94 2.76
C LEU A 526 -12.65 -0.63 3.45
N THR A 527 -12.43 0.63 3.85
CA THR A 527 -11.23 1.03 4.59
C THR A 527 -11.12 0.29 5.92
N LEU A 528 -12.22 0.12 6.66
CA LEU A 528 -12.22 -0.59 7.94
C LEU A 528 -11.73 -2.04 7.82
N PHE A 529 -12.34 -2.82 6.94
CA PHE A 529 -12.03 -4.25 6.84
C PHE A 529 -10.70 -4.50 6.16
N LEU A 530 -10.44 -3.81 5.06
CA LEU A 530 -9.24 -4.04 4.25
C LEU A 530 -8.02 -3.37 4.89
N GLY A 531 -8.20 -2.22 5.55
CA GLY A 531 -7.12 -1.57 6.31
C GLY A 531 -6.64 -2.40 7.48
N GLY A 532 -7.56 -3.13 8.16
CA GLY A 532 -7.17 -4.09 9.20
C GLY A 532 -6.37 -5.26 8.64
N LEU A 533 -6.71 -5.72 7.43
CA LEU A 533 -5.96 -6.77 6.75
C LEU A 533 -4.53 -6.32 6.40
N VAL A 534 -4.37 -5.10 5.87
CA VAL A 534 -3.06 -4.49 5.62
C VAL A 534 -2.26 -4.32 6.91
N ALA A 535 -2.89 -3.84 7.98
CA ALA A 535 -2.23 -3.55 9.24
C ALA A 535 -1.72 -4.81 9.95
N ILE A 536 -2.42 -5.95 9.83
CA ILE A 536 -2.04 -7.22 10.47
C ILE A 536 -1.06 -8.02 9.60
N PHE A 537 -1.30 -8.10 8.30
CA PHE A 537 -0.56 -9.02 7.42
C PHE A 537 0.45 -8.32 6.50
N GLY A 538 0.43 -6.99 6.40
CA GLY A 538 1.26 -6.24 5.47
C GLY A 538 0.85 -6.40 4.01
N PHE A 539 -0.29 -7.04 3.76
CA PHE A 539 -0.78 -7.35 2.43
C PHE A 539 -1.71 -6.24 1.92
N GLY A 540 -1.20 -5.42 1.00
CA GLY A 540 -1.94 -4.35 0.30
C GLY A 540 -2.68 -4.78 -0.96
N GLY A 541 -2.58 -6.05 -1.37
CA GLY A 541 -2.96 -6.48 -2.72
C GLY A 541 -4.45 -6.56 -3.01
N THR A 542 -5.36 -6.35 -2.05
CA THR A 542 -6.81 -6.35 -2.36
C THR A 542 -7.18 -5.12 -3.22
N GLN A 543 -7.02 -5.24 -4.54
CA GLN A 543 -7.25 -4.17 -5.50
C GLN A 543 -8.77 -3.91 -5.60
N MET A 544 -9.27 -3.00 -4.77
CA MET A 544 -10.70 -2.75 -4.58
C MET A 544 -11.33 -1.95 -5.70
N GLN A 545 -10.50 -1.45 -6.62
CA GLN A 545 -10.90 -0.60 -7.73
C GLN A 545 -12.03 -1.23 -8.52
N THR A 546 -11.90 -2.51 -8.86
CA THR A 546 -12.89 -3.25 -9.66
C THR A 546 -14.22 -3.43 -8.91
N VAL A 547 -14.18 -3.64 -7.59
CA VAL A 547 -15.39 -3.77 -6.76
C VAL A 547 -16.14 -2.44 -6.67
N VAL A 548 -15.42 -1.34 -6.47
CA VAL A 548 -16.01 0.01 -6.44
C VAL A 548 -16.58 0.36 -7.82
N GLN A 549 -15.83 0.12 -8.90
CA GLN A 549 -16.29 0.30 -10.28
C GLN A 549 -17.54 -0.54 -10.59
N MET A 550 -17.60 -1.77 -10.10
CA MET A 550 -18.75 -2.66 -10.26
C MET A 550 -19.98 -2.10 -9.56
N ILE A 551 -19.86 -1.72 -8.29
CA ILE A 551 -20.97 -1.13 -7.52
C ILE A 551 -21.43 0.18 -8.18
N GLY A 552 -20.49 1.01 -8.63
CA GLY A 552 -20.76 2.23 -9.40
C GLY A 552 -21.53 1.94 -10.68
N GLY A 553 -21.00 1.07 -11.54
CA GLY A 553 -21.59 0.69 -12.82
C GLY A 553 -23.02 0.16 -12.74
N PHE A 554 -23.33 -0.66 -11.73
CA PHE A 554 -24.70 -1.15 -11.52
C PHE A 554 -25.64 -0.10 -10.91
N SER A 555 -25.12 0.81 -10.10
CA SER A 555 -25.92 1.81 -9.39
C SER A 555 -26.19 3.06 -10.23
N MET A 556 -25.35 3.35 -11.24
CA MET A 556 -25.44 4.57 -12.02
C MET A 556 -26.74 4.71 -12.80
N PRO A 557 -27.32 5.93 -12.84
CA PRO A 557 -28.56 6.18 -13.57
C PRO A 557 -28.34 6.11 -15.08
N LYS A 558 -27.19 6.60 -15.56
CA LYS A 558 -26.77 6.55 -16.96
C LYS A 558 -25.49 5.74 -17.07
N PRO A 559 -25.38 4.81 -18.04
CA PRO A 559 -24.18 4.03 -18.30
C PRO A 559 -23.10 4.92 -18.94
N SER A 560 -22.34 5.63 -18.10
CA SER A 560 -21.26 6.51 -18.53
C SER A 560 -19.91 6.03 -17.97
N PRO A 561 -18.93 5.72 -18.83
CA PRO A 561 -17.57 5.37 -18.41
C PRO A 561 -16.91 6.44 -17.55
N LEU A 562 -17.03 7.71 -17.97
CA LEU A 562 -16.41 8.85 -17.28
C LEU A 562 -16.97 9.03 -15.87
N ALA A 563 -18.30 8.97 -15.72
CA ALA A 563 -18.94 9.04 -14.41
C ALA A 563 -18.44 7.93 -13.48
N ASN A 564 -18.25 6.72 -14.00
CA ASN A 564 -17.72 5.59 -13.23
C ASN A 564 -16.27 5.77 -12.78
N MET A 565 -15.43 6.40 -13.60
CA MET A 565 -14.07 6.76 -13.20
C MET A 565 -14.07 7.77 -12.05
N TYR A 566 -14.92 8.79 -12.09
CA TYR A 566 -15.07 9.74 -10.98
C TYR A 566 -15.67 9.09 -9.71
N PHE A 567 -16.62 8.17 -9.85
CA PHE A 567 -17.14 7.40 -8.71
C PHE A 567 -16.03 6.57 -8.06
N THR A 568 -15.19 5.95 -8.89
CA THR A 568 -14.03 5.16 -8.46
C THR A 568 -12.97 6.04 -7.81
N LEU A 569 -12.75 7.25 -8.32
CA LEU A 569 -11.86 8.22 -7.70
C LEU A 569 -12.31 8.49 -6.26
N PHE A 570 -13.55 8.87 -6.01
CA PHE A 570 -13.97 9.20 -4.64
C PHE A 570 -14.24 7.97 -3.75
N GLY A 571 -14.48 6.80 -4.33
CA GLY A 571 -14.68 5.56 -3.59
C GLY A 571 -13.36 4.85 -3.26
N TYR A 572 -12.60 4.44 -4.28
CA TYR A 572 -11.38 3.64 -4.14
C TYR A 572 -10.16 4.46 -3.73
N ASN A 573 -9.92 5.64 -4.32
CA ASN A 573 -8.76 6.46 -3.95
C ASN A 573 -8.82 6.84 -2.47
N SER A 574 -10.03 7.14 -1.96
CA SER A 574 -10.24 7.42 -0.53
C SER A 574 -9.74 6.28 0.36
N VAL A 575 -9.91 5.01 -0.04
CA VAL A 575 -9.39 3.87 0.71
C VAL A 575 -7.87 3.79 0.64
N GLY A 576 -7.29 3.94 -0.56
CA GLY A 576 -5.83 3.92 -0.73
C GLY A 576 -5.13 5.04 0.06
N GLN A 577 -5.72 6.23 0.07
CA GLN A 577 -5.21 7.39 0.80
C GLN A 577 -5.39 7.24 2.31
N ALA A 578 -6.46 6.59 2.76
CA ALA A 578 -6.59 6.18 4.15
C ALA A 578 -5.48 5.20 4.58
N PHE A 579 -5.07 4.28 3.71
CA PHE A 579 -3.97 3.35 4.01
C PHE A 579 -2.62 4.05 4.09
N ALA A 580 -2.34 4.98 3.16
CA ALA A 580 -1.15 5.81 3.21
C ALA A 580 -1.09 6.60 4.53
N LEU A 581 -2.21 7.25 4.91
CA LEU A 581 -2.30 7.98 6.18
C LEU A 581 -2.03 7.08 7.39
N LEU A 582 -2.64 5.90 7.44
CA LEU A 582 -2.46 4.95 8.53
C LEU A 582 -1.00 4.46 8.63
N ASN A 583 -0.34 4.22 7.50
CA ASN A 583 1.06 3.80 7.47
C ASN A 583 1.99 4.86 8.06
N ASP A 584 1.81 6.11 7.66
CA ASP A 584 2.58 7.26 8.16
C ASP A 584 2.29 7.55 9.64
N LEU A 585 1.02 7.44 10.07
CA LEU A 585 0.66 7.56 11.49
C LEU A 585 1.34 6.47 12.32
N GLN A 586 1.44 5.25 11.78
CA GLN A 586 2.14 4.16 12.44
C GLN A 586 3.65 4.39 12.49
N LEU A 587 4.26 4.89 11.42
CA LEU A 587 5.66 5.32 11.40
C LEU A 587 5.91 6.38 12.49
N GLY A 588 5.06 7.40 12.56
CA GLY A 588 5.12 8.44 13.58
C GLY A 588 4.96 7.87 14.99
N TYR A 589 4.01 6.95 15.20
CA TYR A 589 3.79 6.24 16.45
C TYR A 589 5.04 5.47 16.91
N TYR A 590 5.70 4.76 15.99
CA TYR A 590 6.89 3.99 16.30
C TYR A 590 8.15 4.83 16.51
N VAL A 591 8.27 6.01 15.92
CA VAL A 591 9.40 6.94 16.20
C VAL A 591 9.08 7.92 17.33
N LYS A 592 7.83 7.94 17.82
CA LYS A 592 7.29 8.88 18.82
C LYS A 592 7.28 10.32 18.32
N LEU A 593 6.92 10.49 17.05
CA LEU A 593 6.61 11.78 16.45
C LEU A 593 5.24 12.25 16.98
N PRO A 594 5.09 13.52 17.41
CA PRO A 594 3.81 14.03 17.89
C PRO A 594 2.72 13.91 16.81
N PRO A 595 1.51 13.39 17.12
CA PRO A 595 0.47 13.14 16.11
C PRO A 595 0.05 14.36 15.30
N ARG A 596 0.07 15.55 15.92
CA ARG A 596 -0.25 16.83 15.25
C ARG A 596 0.78 17.21 14.20
N ASP A 597 2.04 16.92 14.46
CA ASP A 597 3.12 17.17 13.52
C ASP A 597 3.10 16.16 12.38
N THR A 598 2.79 14.89 12.67
CA THR A 598 2.54 13.88 11.65
C THR A 598 1.44 14.32 10.68
N PHE A 599 0.29 14.75 11.20
CA PHE A 599 -0.82 15.24 10.37
C PHE A 599 -0.39 16.42 9.49
N ALA A 600 0.35 17.39 10.05
CA ALA A 600 0.80 18.54 9.27
C ALA A 600 1.82 18.17 8.18
N ALA A 601 2.77 17.27 8.47
CA ALA A 601 3.73 16.77 7.48
C ALA A 601 3.02 16.18 6.26
N GLN A 602 1.98 15.37 6.51
CA GLN A 602 1.20 14.73 5.46
C GLN A 602 0.41 15.75 4.66
N MET A 603 -0.32 16.66 5.32
CA MET A 603 -1.09 17.70 4.63
C MET A 603 -0.21 18.53 3.69
N ILE A 604 1.00 18.91 4.12
CA ILE A 604 1.96 19.64 3.30
C ILE A 604 2.42 18.78 2.11
N GLY A 605 2.80 17.52 2.37
CA GLY A 605 3.20 16.57 1.33
C GLY A 605 2.13 16.37 0.27
N THR A 606 0.87 16.14 0.68
CA THR A 606 -0.27 15.94 -0.22
C THR A 606 -0.57 17.18 -1.09
N VAL A 607 -0.47 18.40 -0.53
CA VAL A 607 -0.64 19.64 -1.32
C VAL A 607 0.44 19.72 -2.39
N ILE A 608 1.70 19.50 -2.02
CA ILE A 608 2.83 19.53 -2.95
C ILE A 608 2.64 18.45 -4.03
N GLY A 609 2.33 17.22 -3.63
CA GLY A 609 2.08 16.10 -4.53
C GLY A 609 0.95 16.38 -5.51
N ALA A 610 -0.18 16.93 -5.05
CA ALA A 610 -1.31 17.26 -5.91
C ALA A 610 -0.96 18.29 -7.01
N ILE A 611 -0.15 19.31 -6.67
CA ILE A 611 0.29 20.33 -7.63
C ILE A 611 1.24 19.71 -8.66
N PHE A 612 2.31 19.05 -8.21
CA PHE A 612 3.36 18.57 -9.11
C PHE A 612 2.95 17.34 -9.92
N ASN A 613 2.09 16.46 -9.37
CA ASN A 613 1.53 15.35 -10.13
C ASN A 613 0.65 15.85 -11.29
N TYR A 614 -0.15 16.91 -11.08
CA TYR A 614 -0.95 17.50 -12.15
C TYR A 614 -0.07 18.16 -13.23
N ILE A 615 0.92 18.97 -12.82
CA ILE A 615 1.87 19.60 -13.74
C ILE A 615 2.55 18.54 -14.59
N MET A 616 2.99 17.44 -13.97
CA MET A 616 3.70 16.40 -14.69
C MET A 616 2.78 15.64 -15.65
N MET A 617 1.60 15.22 -15.23
CA MET A 617 0.67 14.57 -16.16
C MET A 617 0.33 15.47 -17.34
N ASN A 618 0.05 16.75 -17.11
CA ASN A 618 -0.31 17.64 -18.20
C ASN A 618 0.83 17.74 -19.23
N SER A 619 2.08 17.88 -18.76
CA SER A 619 3.26 17.93 -19.63
C SER A 619 3.56 16.61 -20.36
N ILE A 620 3.34 15.44 -19.74
CA ILE A 620 3.55 14.14 -20.42
C ILE A 620 2.46 13.93 -21.47
N VAL A 621 1.18 14.13 -21.10
CA VAL A 621 0.06 13.90 -22.01
C VAL A 621 0.11 14.84 -23.21
N ASP A 622 0.51 16.12 -23.03
CA ASP A 622 0.67 17.07 -24.13
C ASP A 622 1.84 16.71 -25.07
N SER A 623 2.92 16.14 -24.53
CA SER A 623 4.12 15.83 -25.34
C SER A 623 4.09 14.45 -25.99
N GLN A 624 3.36 13.48 -25.42
CA GLN A 624 3.34 12.08 -25.86
C GLN A 624 1.92 11.62 -26.25
N PHE A 625 1.04 12.54 -26.64
CA PHE A 625 -0.40 12.27 -26.84
C PHE A 625 -0.68 11.06 -27.74
N ASP A 626 -0.08 11.02 -28.93
CA ASP A 626 -0.29 9.94 -29.91
C ASP A 626 0.29 8.61 -29.40
N LEU A 627 1.44 8.67 -28.74
CA LEU A 627 2.14 7.51 -28.19
C LEU A 627 1.38 6.85 -27.03
N LEU A 628 0.66 7.64 -26.23
CA LEU A 628 -0.15 7.12 -25.13
C LEU A 628 -1.45 6.46 -25.61
N LYS A 629 -1.94 6.82 -26.80
CA LYS A 629 -3.12 6.20 -27.44
C LYS A 629 -2.79 4.96 -28.25
N ASP A 630 -1.57 4.89 -28.77
CA ASP A 630 -1.15 3.76 -29.58
C ASP A 630 -0.97 2.51 -28.70
N ILE A 631 -1.59 1.41 -29.13
CA ILE A 631 -1.56 0.10 -28.48
C ILE A 631 -0.29 -0.66 -28.93
N GLU A 632 0.24 -0.34 -30.10
CA GLU A 632 1.37 -1.01 -30.74
C GLU A 632 2.70 -0.26 -30.55
N ALA A 633 2.66 1.04 -30.23
CA ALA A 633 3.86 1.83 -30.02
C ALA A 633 4.58 1.42 -28.72
N THR A 634 5.43 0.40 -28.88
CA THR A 634 6.41 -0.05 -27.91
C THR A 634 7.57 0.95 -27.92
N SER A 635 7.35 2.19 -27.50
CA SER A 635 8.50 3.03 -27.19
C SER A 635 9.14 2.51 -25.90
N VAL A 636 10.47 2.39 -25.88
CA VAL A 636 11.24 1.96 -24.70
C VAL A 636 11.05 2.93 -23.51
N ILE A 637 10.60 4.16 -23.80
CA ILE A 637 10.68 5.28 -22.87
C ILE A 637 9.31 5.57 -22.24
N TRP A 638 8.21 5.51 -23.00
CA TRP A 638 6.85 5.84 -22.55
C TRP A 638 5.84 4.77 -22.97
N SER A 639 4.85 4.51 -22.11
CA SER A 639 3.75 3.58 -22.35
C SER A 639 2.45 4.10 -21.78
N GLY A 640 1.37 3.98 -22.56
CA GLY A 640 0.01 4.25 -22.12
C GLY A 640 -0.65 3.10 -21.35
N GLN A 641 0.04 1.98 -21.09
CA GLN A 641 -0.56 0.73 -20.60
C GLN A 641 -1.50 0.91 -19.40
N ASN A 642 -1.05 1.59 -18.34
CA ASN A 642 -1.85 1.79 -17.13
C ASN A 642 -3.11 2.63 -17.40
N VAL A 643 -2.97 3.68 -18.20
CA VAL A 643 -4.06 4.60 -18.56
C VAL A 643 -5.07 3.91 -19.50
N GLN A 644 -4.58 3.12 -20.45
CA GLN A 644 -5.40 2.31 -21.34
C GLN A 644 -6.15 1.20 -20.58
N GLN A 645 -5.49 0.54 -19.62
CA GLN A 645 -6.14 -0.42 -18.73
C GLN A 645 -7.25 0.27 -17.93
N TYR A 646 -6.98 1.44 -17.36
CA TYR A 646 -7.96 2.22 -16.61
C TYR A 646 -9.16 2.60 -17.47
N ASN A 647 -8.92 3.06 -18.71
CA ASN A 647 -9.99 3.35 -19.67
C ASN A 647 -10.82 2.11 -19.99
N THR A 648 -10.16 0.98 -20.26
CA THR A 648 -10.81 -0.30 -20.56
C THR A 648 -11.70 -0.79 -19.42
N GLN A 649 -11.23 -0.65 -18.18
CA GLN A 649 -12.04 -0.94 -16.99
C GLN A 649 -13.22 0.02 -16.85
N GLY A 650 -13.01 1.31 -17.13
CA GLY A 650 -14.07 2.32 -17.14
C GLY A 650 -15.16 2.02 -18.17
N ILE A 651 -14.81 1.48 -19.33
CA ILE A 651 -15.79 1.05 -20.35
C ILE A 651 -16.51 -0.22 -19.91
N ALA A 652 -15.78 -1.25 -19.49
CA ALA A 652 -16.35 -2.53 -19.07
C ALA A 652 -17.35 -2.37 -17.90
N TRP A 653 -16.99 -1.60 -16.87
CA TRP A 653 -17.85 -1.38 -15.72
C TRP A 653 -18.78 -0.16 -15.84
N GLY A 654 -18.35 0.93 -16.49
CA GLY A 654 -19.14 2.16 -16.53
C GLY A 654 -20.18 2.19 -17.64
N ALA A 655 -19.87 1.68 -18.82
CA ALA A 655 -20.84 1.53 -19.91
C ALA A 655 -21.49 0.14 -19.90
N LEU A 656 -20.68 -0.91 -19.88
CA LEU A 656 -21.14 -2.27 -20.20
C LEU A 656 -21.49 -3.14 -18.99
N ALA A 657 -21.53 -2.60 -17.77
CA ALA A 657 -21.77 -3.38 -16.55
C ALA A 657 -23.03 -4.26 -16.66
N LYS A 658 -24.14 -3.66 -17.13
CA LYS A 658 -25.43 -4.34 -17.26
C LYS A 658 -25.43 -5.38 -18.38
N GLU A 659 -24.67 -5.15 -19.44
CA GLU A 659 -24.65 -6.03 -20.62
C GLU A 659 -23.69 -7.21 -20.50
N MET A 660 -22.59 -7.06 -19.73
CA MET A 660 -21.58 -8.11 -19.59
C MET A 660 -21.73 -8.95 -18.32
N PHE A 661 -22.21 -8.35 -17.21
CA PHE A 661 -22.10 -8.93 -15.87
C PHE A 661 -23.44 -9.21 -15.16
N THR A 662 -24.59 -8.96 -15.80
CA THR A 662 -25.90 -9.32 -15.22
C THR A 662 -26.18 -10.83 -15.31
N ILE A 663 -27.12 -11.31 -14.49
CA ILE A 663 -27.53 -12.72 -14.49
C ILE A 663 -28.02 -13.12 -15.88
N GLY A 664 -27.42 -14.18 -16.44
CA GLY A 664 -27.71 -14.67 -17.79
C GLY A 664 -26.74 -14.17 -18.88
N LYS A 665 -25.85 -13.22 -18.58
CA LYS A 665 -24.78 -12.75 -19.48
C LYS A 665 -23.47 -13.50 -19.24
N THR A 666 -22.50 -13.36 -20.14
CA THR A 666 -21.25 -14.14 -20.18
C THR A 666 -20.48 -14.15 -18.85
N TYR A 667 -20.37 -13.01 -18.17
CA TYR A 667 -19.54 -12.83 -16.97
C TYR A 667 -20.35 -12.64 -15.69
N TYR A 668 -21.58 -13.14 -15.63
CA TYR A 668 -22.47 -13.02 -14.47
C TYR A 668 -21.88 -13.55 -13.14
N MET A 669 -20.90 -14.45 -13.22
CA MET A 669 -20.22 -15.01 -12.05
C MET A 669 -19.36 -13.96 -11.31
N VAL A 670 -18.92 -12.91 -12.00
CA VAL A 670 -18.03 -11.89 -11.41
C VAL A 670 -18.73 -11.16 -10.25
N PRO A 671 -19.93 -10.55 -10.40
CA PRO A 671 -20.58 -9.90 -9.25
C PRO A 671 -21.05 -10.90 -8.18
N LEU A 672 -21.51 -12.08 -8.60
CA LEU A 672 -21.93 -13.15 -7.68
C LEU A 672 -20.80 -13.57 -6.73
N ALA A 673 -19.56 -13.54 -7.22
CA ALA A 673 -18.38 -13.87 -6.45
C ALA A 673 -18.21 -13.02 -5.18
N LEU A 674 -18.69 -11.77 -5.17
CA LEU A 674 -18.65 -10.93 -3.96
C LEU A 674 -19.48 -11.54 -2.83
N VAL A 675 -20.68 -12.03 -3.15
CA VAL A 675 -21.62 -12.65 -2.20
C VAL A 675 -21.11 -14.01 -1.77
N VAL A 676 -20.62 -14.83 -2.71
CA VAL A 676 -19.99 -16.13 -2.41
C VAL A 676 -18.78 -15.95 -1.49
N GLY A 677 -18.00 -14.89 -1.70
CA GLY A 677 -16.83 -14.53 -0.90
C GLY A 677 -17.15 -14.39 0.59
N LEU A 678 -18.32 -13.82 0.93
CA LEU A 678 -18.76 -13.69 2.33
C LEU A 678 -18.87 -15.04 3.04
N GLY A 679 -19.15 -16.13 2.31
CA GLY A 679 -19.27 -17.47 2.85
C GLY A 679 -17.94 -18.21 3.04
N LEU A 680 -16.89 -17.84 2.30
CA LEU A 680 -15.62 -18.59 2.26
C LEU A 680 -14.91 -18.74 3.61
N PRO A 681 -14.90 -17.74 4.53
CA PRO A 681 -14.25 -17.90 5.82
C PRO A 681 -15.04 -18.78 6.81
N LEU A 682 -16.35 -19.01 6.58
CA LEU A 682 -17.23 -19.70 7.54
C LEU A 682 -16.80 -21.14 7.82
N PRO A 683 -16.48 -21.99 6.82
CA PRO A 683 -16.03 -23.36 7.08
C PRO A 683 -14.76 -23.41 7.93
N PHE A 684 -13.80 -22.51 7.68
CA PHE A 684 -12.55 -22.45 8.44
C PHE A 684 -12.78 -21.96 9.87
N TYR A 685 -13.67 -20.99 10.06
CA TYR A 685 -14.05 -20.53 11.39
C TYR A 685 -14.79 -21.60 12.20
N LEU A 686 -15.76 -22.29 11.58
CA LEU A 686 -16.48 -23.39 12.21
C LEU A 686 -15.53 -24.56 12.53
N GLY A 687 -14.62 -24.89 11.61
CA GLY A 687 -13.58 -25.88 11.84
C GLY A 687 -12.68 -25.52 13.02
N HIS A 688 -12.24 -24.27 13.11
CA HIS A 688 -11.47 -23.79 14.27
C HIS A 688 -12.26 -23.87 15.57
N ARG A 689 -13.56 -23.53 15.56
CA ARG A 689 -14.42 -23.60 16.76
C ARG A 689 -14.68 -25.04 17.21
N LEU A 690 -14.82 -25.98 16.27
CA LEU A 690 -15.04 -27.40 16.56
C LEU A 690 -13.74 -28.10 16.99
N ARG A 691 -12.61 -27.76 16.38
CA ARG A 691 -11.27 -28.32 16.65
C ARG A 691 -10.20 -27.22 16.62
N PRO A 692 -9.99 -26.49 17.74
CA PRO A 692 -9.02 -25.40 17.81
C PRO A 692 -7.57 -25.82 17.55
N THR A 693 -7.23 -27.09 17.82
CA THR A 693 -5.87 -27.63 17.68
C THR A 693 -5.45 -27.95 16.25
N TRP A 694 -6.37 -27.94 15.28
CA TRP A 694 -6.10 -28.32 13.89
C TRP A 694 -5.55 -27.18 13.02
N GLY A 695 -5.41 -25.97 13.58
CA GLY A 695 -4.71 -24.87 12.91
C GLY A 695 -5.52 -24.15 11.82
N PHE A 696 -6.85 -24.29 11.81
CA PHE A 696 -7.73 -23.60 10.84
C PHE A 696 -7.67 -22.06 10.91
N ASP A 697 -7.19 -21.51 12.02
CA ASP A 697 -6.90 -20.09 12.21
C ASP A 697 -5.75 -19.59 11.33
N ASN A 698 -4.86 -20.47 10.87
CA ASN A 698 -3.76 -20.12 9.97
C ASN A 698 -4.19 -19.94 8.52
N VAL A 699 -5.40 -20.38 8.14
CA VAL A 699 -5.93 -20.18 6.78
C VAL A 699 -6.50 -18.78 6.67
N LYS A 700 -5.74 -17.90 6.01
CA LYS A 700 -6.15 -16.52 5.75
C LYS A 700 -6.84 -16.46 4.40
N THR A 701 -8.11 -16.84 4.41
CA THR A 701 -8.95 -16.96 3.21
C THR A 701 -8.92 -15.76 2.27
N PRO A 702 -8.91 -14.49 2.73
CA PRO A 702 -8.93 -13.37 1.79
C PRO A 702 -7.62 -13.24 1.00
N LEU A 703 -6.49 -13.57 1.62
CA LEU A 703 -5.17 -13.58 0.97
C LEU A 703 -5.13 -14.71 -0.04
N LEU A 704 -5.43 -15.94 0.40
CA LEU A 704 -5.39 -17.13 -0.44
C LEU A 704 -6.20 -16.94 -1.73
N VAL A 705 -7.43 -16.44 -1.60
CA VAL A 705 -8.35 -16.29 -2.74
C VAL A 705 -7.92 -15.19 -3.69
N TRP A 706 -7.39 -14.08 -3.18
CA TRP A 706 -6.88 -13.03 -4.06
C TRP A 706 -5.75 -13.54 -4.96
N TYR A 707 -4.82 -14.32 -4.39
CA TYR A 707 -3.69 -14.86 -5.14
C TYR A 707 -4.10 -15.85 -6.24
N ILE A 708 -5.32 -16.41 -6.22
CA ILE A 708 -5.86 -17.25 -7.31
C ILE A 708 -6.05 -16.45 -8.61
N GLY A 709 -6.19 -15.13 -8.52
CA GLY A 709 -6.39 -14.25 -9.67
C GLY A 709 -5.18 -13.41 -10.07
N TRP A 710 -4.05 -13.50 -9.36
CA TRP A 710 -3.03 -12.44 -9.39
C TRP A 710 -2.28 -12.30 -10.74
N LEU A 711 -1.90 -13.41 -11.37
CA LEU A 711 -0.96 -13.45 -12.52
C LEU A 711 -1.54 -12.99 -13.87
N CYS A 712 -2.60 -12.18 -13.87
CA CYS A 712 -3.33 -11.82 -15.08
C CYS A 712 -2.61 -10.79 -15.99
N VAL A 713 -1.55 -10.15 -15.50
CA VAL A 713 -0.81 -9.07 -16.18
C VAL A 713 0.64 -9.01 -15.68
N GLY A 714 1.52 -8.39 -16.48
CA GLY A 714 2.84 -7.94 -16.05
C GLY A 714 3.95 -8.96 -16.28
N VAL A 715 5.09 -8.74 -15.62
CA VAL A 715 6.27 -9.61 -15.62
C VAL A 715 6.19 -10.51 -14.39
N ASN A 716 6.16 -11.83 -14.59
CA ASN A 716 5.89 -12.81 -13.55
C ASN A 716 7.12 -13.66 -13.17
N SER A 717 8.27 -13.42 -13.80
CA SER A 717 9.51 -14.21 -13.59
C SER A 717 10.06 -14.17 -12.15
N SER A 718 9.73 -13.15 -11.36
CA SER A 718 10.31 -12.94 -10.02
C SER A 718 9.61 -13.67 -8.88
N ILE A 719 8.43 -14.25 -9.14
CA ILE A 719 7.53 -14.72 -8.10
C ILE A 719 8.10 -15.94 -7.35
N THR A 720 8.72 -16.87 -8.06
CA THR A 720 9.35 -18.04 -7.44
C THR A 720 10.48 -17.60 -6.49
N THR A 721 11.36 -16.70 -6.94
CA THR A 721 12.45 -16.19 -6.09
C THR A 721 11.93 -15.41 -4.89
N PHE A 722 10.86 -14.62 -5.06
CA PHE A 722 10.21 -13.91 -3.97
C PHE A 722 9.78 -14.86 -2.84
N PHE A 723 9.11 -15.96 -3.16
CA PHE A 723 8.69 -16.94 -2.15
C PHE A 723 9.87 -17.68 -1.51
N ILE A 724 10.93 -17.96 -2.27
CA ILE A 724 12.18 -18.53 -1.72
C ILE A 724 12.81 -17.58 -0.70
N ALA A 725 12.99 -16.30 -1.08
CA ALA A 725 13.55 -15.29 -0.20
C ALA A 725 12.70 -15.08 1.06
N ALA A 726 11.37 -15.06 0.90
CA ALA A 726 10.43 -14.95 2.01
C ALA A 726 10.52 -16.15 2.95
N PHE A 727 10.62 -17.38 2.43
CA PHE A 727 10.74 -18.59 3.25
C PHE A 727 12.08 -18.64 4.00
N ILE A 728 13.19 -18.28 3.35
CA ILE A 728 14.51 -18.21 4.00
C ILE A 728 14.49 -17.21 5.16
N SER A 729 13.93 -16.02 4.94
CA SER A 729 13.84 -14.99 5.98
C SER A 729 12.85 -15.37 7.10
N GLN A 730 11.62 -15.73 6.74
CA GLN A 730 10.50 -15.82 7.68
C GLN A 730 10.37 -17.19 8.33
N PHE A 731 10.81 -18.27 7.67
CA PHE A 731 10.84 -19.61 8.25
C PHE A 731 12.23 -19.92 8.81
N TYR A 732 13.28 -19.90 7.98
CA TYR A 732 14.60 -20.36 8.41
C TYR A 732 15.26 -19.41 9.42
N LEU A 733 15.42 -18.12 9.09
CA LEU A 733 16.07 -17.17 10.01
C LEU A 733 15.25 -16.96 11.28
N ARG A 734 13.92 -16.84 11.17
CA ARG A 734 13.05 -16.67 12.35
C ARG A 734 13.07 -17.88 13.29
N LYS A 735 13.08 -19.11 12.77
CA LYS A 735 13.03 -20.35 13.58
C LYS A 735 14.40 -20.79 14.11
N TYR A 736 15.42 -20.79 13.26
CA TYR A 736 16.74 -21.35 13.61
C TYR A 736 17.76 -20.30 14.08
N LYS A 737 17.58 -19.02 13.71
CA LYS A 737 18.49 -17.91 14.04
C LYS A 737 17.74 -16.63 14.48
N PRO A 738 16.84 -16.70 15.48
CA PRO A 738 15.94 -15.60 15.84
C PRO A 738 16.68 -14.31 16.24
N VAL A 739 17.86 -14.44 16.85
CA VAL A 739 18.71 -13.30 17.23
C VAL A 739 19.18 -12.50 16.01
N TYR A 740 19.60 -13.19 14.96
CA TYR A 740 20.03 -12.55 13.71
C TYR A 740 18.83 -11.95 12.98
N PHE A 741 17.69 -12.62 13.01
CA PHE A 741 16.45 -12.11 12.44
C PHE A 741 16.04 -10.78 13.10
N GLN A 742 15.95 -10.74 14.43
CA GLN A 742 15.62 -9.52 15.19
C GLN A 742 16.58 -8.36 14.87
N LYS A 743 17.88 -8.67 14.85
CA LYS A 743 18.91 -7.64 14.76
C LYS A 743 19.12 -7.09 13.36
N TYR A 744 19.01 -7.93 12.32
CA TYR A 744 19.46 -7.58 10.98
C TYR A 744 18.40 -7.70 9.89
N ASN A 745 17.35 -8.52 10.03
CA ASN A 745 16.45 -8.82 8.92
C ASN A 745 15.79 -7.56 8.31
N TYR A 746 15.20 -6.71 9.15
CA TYR A 746 14.52 -5.49 8.69
C TYR A 746 15.49 -4.41 8.19
N ILE A 747 16.68 -4.33 8.79
CA ILE A 747 17.74 -3.40 8.36
C ILE A 747 18.33 -3.83 7.02
N VAL A 748 18.53 -5.13 6.80
CA VAL A 748 18.95 -5.68 5.51
C VAL A 748 17.86 -5.44 4.48
N ALA A 749 16.59 -5.69 4.80
CA ALA A 749 15.46 -5.39 3.90
C ALA A 749 15.47 -3.92 3.43
N ALA A 750 15.67 -2.98 4.37
CA ALA A 750 15.82 -1.56 4.04
C ALA A 750 17.05 -1.28 3.16
N ALA A 751 18.20 -1.91 3.45
CA ALA A 751 19.43 -1.73 2.68
C ALA A 751 19.29 -2.23 1.23
N LEU A 752 18.69 -3.40 1.03
CA LEU A 752 18.50 -3.99 -0.30
C LEU A 752 17.59 -3.10 -1.16
N ILE A 753 16.45 -2.65 -0.60
CA ILE A 753 15.52 -1.75 -1.31
C ILE A 753 16.16 -0.39 -1.57
N GLY A 754 16.84 0.18 -0.58
CA GLY A 754 17.50 1.48 -0.72
C GLY A 754 18.59 1.46 -1.80
N GLY A 755 19.45 0.44 -1.81
CA GLY A 755 20.55 0.33 -2.76
C GLY A 755 20.06 0.12 -4.21
N CYS A 756 19.10 -0.78 -4.39
CA CYS A 756 18.42 -1.04 -5.66
C CYS A 756 17.79 0.25 -6.24
N GLN A 757 17.00 0.98 -5.44
CA GLN A 757 16.32 2.20 -5.90
C GLN A 757 17.29 3.32 -6.30
N VAL A 758 18.43 3.45 -5.61
CA VAL A 758 19.47 4.43 -5.98
C VAL A 758 20.11 4.06 -7.32
N ALA A 759 20.38 2.78 -7.54
CA ALA A 759 20.93 2.30 -8.81
C ALA A 759 19.97 2.56 -9.95
N ILE A 760 18.71 2.15 -9.81
CA ILE A 760 17.65 2.35 -10.81
C ILE A 760 17.40 3.82 -11.10
N PHE A 761 17.40 4.67 -10.07
CA PHE A 761 17.27 6.10 -10.27
C PHE A 761 18.39 6.63 -11.16
N ILE A 762 19.65 6.29 -10.86
CA ILE A 762 20.80 6.72 -11.67
C ILE A 762 20.69 6.14 -13.08
N LEU A 763 20.47 4.84 -13.24
CA LEU A 763 20.32 4.17 -14.54
C LEU A 763 19.17 4.79 -15.36
N SER A 764 18.06 5.13 -14.73
CA SER A 764 16.91 5.74 -15.41
C SER A 764 17.30 7.06 -16.09
N PHE A 765 18.01 7.93 -15.39
CA PHE A 765 18.40 9.25 -15.89
C PHE A 765 19.62 9.21 -16.81
N THR A 766 20.57 8.30 -16.57
CA THR A 766 21.83 8.26 -17.34
C THR A 766 21.79 7.31 -18.53
N ILE A 767 21.00 6.22 -18.46
CA ILE A 767 21.06 5.10 -19.41
C ILE A 767 19.71 4.80 -20.06
N PHE A 768 18.59 4.88 -19.34
CA PHE A 768 17.26 4.52 -19.86
C PHE A 768 16.45 5.72 -20.40
N GLY A 769 17.13 6.80 -20.77
CA GLY A 769 16.47 7.90 -21.50
C GLY A 769 15.63 8.86 -20.65
N ALA A 770 15.58 8.73 -19.32
CA ALA A 770 14.78 9.65 -18.48
C ALA A 770 15.40 11.05 -18.36
N GLY A 771 16.69 11.20 -18.66
CA GLY A 771 17.41 12.48 -18.68
C GLY A 771 17.14 13.33 -19.93
N GLY A 772 16.41 12.81 -20.92
CA GLY A 772 16.00 13.53 -22.12
C GLY A 772 16.38 12.82 -23.43
N PRO A 773 16.14 13.49 -24.58
CA PRO A 773 16.52 12.95 -25.89
C PRO A 773 18.03 12.70 -25.94
N ASN A 774 18.44 11.53 -26.43
CA ASN A 774 19.84 11.06 -26.55
C ASN A 774 20.54 10.58 -25.26
N THR A 775 19.83 10.40 -24.14
CA THR A 775 20.42 9.78 -22.93
C THR A 775 20.17 8.27 -22.84
N THR A 776 19.76 7.64 -23.95
CA THR A 776 19.56 6.19 -24.01
C THR A 776 20.85 5.52 -24.47
N HIS A 777 21.46 4.72 -23.59
CA HIS A 777 22.71 4.02 -23.87
C HIS A 777 22.54 2.51 -23.66
N ASN A 778 22.19 1.79 -24.72
CA ASN A 778 22.05 0.34 -24.64
C ASN A 778 23.42 -0.33 -24.54
N PHE A 779 23.55 -1.30 -23.63
CA PHE A 779 24.75 -2.13 -23.56
C PHE A 779 24.88 -2.97 -24.87
N PRO A 780 26.09 -3.28 -25.34
CA PRO A 780 26.27 -4.07 -26.55
C PRO A 780 25.49 -5.40 -26.49
N ARG A 781 24.98 -5.85 -27.64
CA ARG A 781 24.27 -7.12 -27.73
C ARG A 781 25.22 -8.29 -27.46
N TRP A 782 24.82 -9.18 -26.57
CA TRP A 782 25.47 -10.46 -26.32
C TRP A 782 24.44 -11.46 -25.78
N TRP A 783 24.85 -12.70 -25.49
CA TRP A 783 23.93 -13.77 -25.07
C TRP A 783 23.03 -13.38 -23.89
N GLY A 784 23.55 -12.63 -22.93
CA GLY A 784 22.81 -12.18 -21.75
C GLY A 784 22.05 -10.86 -21.88
N ASN A 785 22.26 -10.13 -22.97
CA ASN A 785 21.62 -8.86 -23.26
C ASN A 785 21.16 -8.87 -24.71
N LEU A 786 19.97 -9.45 -24.90
CA LEU A 786 19.31 -9.55 -26.19
C LEU A 786 18.64 -8.21 -26.55
N ASN A 787 18.21 -8.05 -27.79
CA ASN A 787 17.50 -6.85 -28.28
C ASN A 787 16.10 -6.65 -27.64
N GLY A 788 15.79 -7.27 -26.50
CA GLY A 788 14.49 -7.13 -25.82
C GLY A 788 14.13 -5.68 -25.49
N ALA A 789 15.12 -4.79 -25.38
CA ALA A 789 14.89 -3.35 -25.25
C ALA A 789 14.48 -2.65 -26.56
N THR A 790 14.45 -3.31 -27.73
CA THR A 790 14.13 -2.69 -29.05
C THR A 790 13.14 -3.47 -29.92
N GLY A 791 12.63 -4.63 -29.47
CA GLY A 791 11.76 -5.52 -30.28
C GLY A 791 12.53 -6.18 -31.44
N ILE A 792 12.19 -7.34 -31.98
CA ILE A 792 10.84 -7.81 -32.33
C ILE A 792 10.70 -9.35 -32.21
N ASN A 793 11.77 -10.14 -31.94
CA ASN A 793 11.73 -11.61 -32.10
C ASN A 793 12.36 -12.48 -30.99
N GLU A 794 12.89 -11.92 -29.91
CA GLU A 794 13.60 -12.70 -28.89
C GLU A 794 13.22 -12.25 -27.47
N ASN A 795 12.67 -13.16 -26.66
CA ASN A 795 12.46 -12.95 -25.23
C ASN A 795 13.78 -13.09 -24.47
N PHE A 796 13.93 -12.35 -23.38
CA PHE A 796 15.09 -12.49 -22.50
C PHE A 796 15.20 -13.93 -21.98
N ASP A 797 14.12 -14.57 -21.54
CA ASP A 797 14.12 -15.97 -21.08
C ASP A 797 14.23 -17.03 -22.20
N HIS A 798 14.47 -16.61 -23.45
CA HIS A 798 14.51 -17.46 -24.65
C HIS A 798 13.23 -18.27 -24.93
N CYS A 799 12.11 -17.92 -24.29
CA CYS A 799 10.82 -18.52 -24.61
C CYS A 799 10.27 -18.02 -25.95
N LEU A 800 9.31 -18.76 -26.53
CA LEU A 800 8.61 -18.32 -27.73
C LEU A 800 7.77 -17.08 -27.40
N PHE A 801 7.89 -16.03 -28.21
CA PHE A 801 7.03 -14.86 -28.15
C PHE A 801 5.60 -15.22 -28.57
N THR A 802 4.64 -15.17 -27.64
CA THR A 802 3.24 -15.61 -27.86
C THR A 802 2.25 -14.46 -28.10
N ASN A 803 2.69 -13.21 -27.90
CA ASN A 803 1.82 -12.03 -27.89
C ASN A 803 1.67 -11.32 -29.25
N LYS A 804 2.33 -11.81 -30.30
CA LYS A 804 2.09 -11.36 -31.67
C LYS A 804 1.36 -12.45 -32.45
N GLY A 805 0.29 -12.04 -33.11
CA GLY A 805 -0.32 -12.79 -34.21
C GLY A 805 0.63 -12.90 -35.39
#